data_AF-A0A828PGI4-F1
#
_entry.id   AF-A0A828PGI4-F1
#
_cell.length_a   1.000
_cell.length_b   1.000
_cell.length_c   1.000
_cell.angle_alpha   90.00
_cell.angle_beta   90.00
_cell.angle_gamma   90.00
#
_symmetry.space_group_name_H-M   'P 1'
#
loop_
_entity.id
_entity.type
_entity.pdbx_description
1 polymer ?
#
loop_
_entity_poly.entity_id
_entity_poly.type
_entity_poly.pdbx_seq_one_letter_code
_entity_poly.pdbx_strand_id
1 'polypeptide(L)'
;MALFNGTNWVSDFIQLRGFYPGKKYRDIKPAYILYRFSDDSASDNNVNGKKQHVKIVWPIPSNSRGNEFKNQEEILSHLGGESTGLYMIGRNGMWHGGIHITEATTPWCALSGKSPLEAIDFPVPFKGEQAIRCMADGEVIAYRICRDYLTIAWESGPLNFSGSFVLVKHYIQPGEKETSGLHFYTLYMHLAPYSAYEAEAENQWVVQDTLRAYSEMDWLTAKLTSDETSPQIAGYMPEGARVEWDPADSNLNATGSNKRKYGLVTLKGLPEKTSSTLTPGQRYWVVVDNNNVKPAPGAGPGWWRHLLPPAKEVMVFDKTVSLSSPFAIKAGDPIGHMGYYQAPKDGGYEARYQVHIECTSMDDNLEKFLTNPEKVGEKTPLWLKYAPGLALYKKDVFTGTFTKDTRVTARTGILPLKQVQTEVDKSTKQEYWQLRPENAYVPKGQVEPQLLSQYDLAKLGFRTETAEPTSFDYLDGKKQPTGFFRSLINSLYEAANDDTRTSHALVKHNYQRLLDKIDSGSDRYSPMEYWRALHNPDYRDVLQKTIVKHPSDWYFKKDDAIWQPFLNALKKDAPEWKKYSEDFLDKMAWMQDVTTEKLGPSLWHMHPIMFLASLIQPNEDIRILRLRAFLRMIRIGEGTIQEDGYRTMFTGVKFTDFSKHPNIRHEANGVVSTAAGAYQFLYGTWRNLQRRYSFPDFSPSNQDLGCIALIAGRKALDVVMQGKISEAIHLCRIEWASLPGSPHGQPTANKKMIMEKYELYLAEEKEGKTSLHATTEKIVKFIEGNYPEYL
;
A
#
# COMPACT_ATOMS: atom_id res chain seq x y z
N MET A 1 -32.44 6.67 -27.06
CA MET A 1 -31.75 5.37 -27.29
C MET A 1 -31.85 5.12 -28.80
N ALA A 2 -31.06 4.24 -29.40
CA ALA A 2 -31.31 3.82 -30.78
C ALA A 2 -31.66 2.34 -30.78
N LEU A 3 -32.81 2.00 -31.35
CA LEU A 3 -33.30 0.63 -31.51
C LEU A 3 -32.95 0.16 -32.93
N PHE A 4 -32.21 -0.93 -33.02
CA PHE A 4 -31.91 -1.61 -34.27
C PHE A 4 -32.97 -2.66 -34.55
N ASN A 5 -33.68 -2.55 -35.67
CA ASN A 5 -34.80 -3.45 -36.01
C ASN A 5 -34.38 -4.63 -36.89
N GLY A 6 -33.08 -4.88 -37.03
CA GLY A 6 -32.53 -5.91 -37.91
C GLY A 6 -32.16 -5.41 -39.31
N THR A 7 -32.39 -4.14 -39.66
CA THR A 7 -31.94 -3.57 -40.94
C THR A 7 -31.50 -2.11 -40.84
N ASN A 8 -32.08 -1.29 -39.95
CA ASN A 8 -31.68 0.10 -39.71
C ASN A 8 -31.67 0.46 -38.21
N TRP A 9 -30.87 1.46 -37.84
CA TRP A 9 -30.89 2.07 -36.51
C TRP A 9 -31.95 3.18 -36.47
N VAL A 10 -32.92 3.08 -35.56
CA VAL A 10 -34.01 4.06 -35.39
C VAL A 10 -33.90 4.72 -34.02
N SER A 11 -33.77 6.05 -33.98
CA SER A 11 -33.73 6.85 -32.75
C SER A 11 -35.14 7.10 -32.23
N ASP A 12 -35.43 6.77 -30.97
CA ASP A 12 -36.70 7.12 -30.33
C ASP A 12 -36.58 8.46 -29.60
N PHE A 13 -37.30 9.50 -30.04
CA PHE A 13 -37.91 10.52 -29.16
C PHE A 13 -38.68 11.58 -29.95
N ILE A 14 -39.89 11.26 -30.42
CA ILE A 14 -40.97 12.28 -30.58
C ILE A 14 -42.30 11.52 -30.44
N GLN A 15 -43.12 11.68 -29.38
CA GLN A 15 -44.22 12.67 -29.23
C GLN A 15 -45.04 12.30 -27.95
N LEU A 16 -45.90 13.11 -27.32
CA LEU A 16 -46.21 14.55 -27.41
C LEU A 16 -46.91 15.07 -26.13
N ARG A 17 -47.31 14.25 -25.15
CA ARG A 17 -48.00 14.69 -23.92
C ARG A 17 -47.84 13.66 -22.76
N GLY A 18 -47.29 14.09 -21.62
CA GLY A 18 -47.50 13.46 -20.30
C GLY A 18 -46.46 12.45 -19.77
N PHE A 19 -46.33 12.41 -18.42
CA PHE A 19 -45.39 11.58 -17.64
C PHE A 19 -45.67 10.06 -17.73
N TYR A 20 -44.61 9.29 -17.98
CA TYR A 20 -44.38 7.84 -17.73
C TYR A 20 -45.51 6.82 -18.06
N PRO A 21 -45.23 5.70 -18.75
CA PRO A 21 -46.25 4.70 -19.08
C PRO A 21 -46.82 4.02 -17.83
N GLY A 22 -48.15 3.89 -17.80
CA GLY A 22 -48.92 3.36 -16.68
C GLY A 22 -48.68 1.88 -16.36
N LYS A 23 -49.19 1.46 -15.19
CA LYS A 23 -48.99 0.17 -14.50
C LYS A 23 -49.04 -1.11 -15.35
N LYS A 24 -49.69 -1.11 -16.52
CA LYS A 24 -49.82 -2.30 -17.39
C LYS A 24 -48.52 -2.74 -18.09
N TYR A 25 -47.47 -1.93 -18.11
CA TYR A 25 -46.19 -2.27 -18.76
C TYR A 25 -45.15 -2.96 -17.86
N ARG A 26 -45.43 -3.21 -16.56
CA ARG A 26 -44.49 -3.92 -15.67
C ARG A 26 -44.48 -5.44 -15.86
N ASP A 27 -45.57 -6.01 -16.35
CA ASP A 27 -45.77 -7.47 -16.31
C ASP A 27 -45.67 -8.15 -17.69
N ILE A 28 -45.30 -7.41 -18.73
CA ILE A 28 -45.04 -7.97 -20.07
C ILE A 28 -43.52 -8.04 -20.27
N LYS A 29 -42.97 -9.25 -20.21
CA LYS A 29 -41.60 -9.54 -20.68
C LYS A 29 -41.56 -9.29 -22.20
N PRO A 30 -40.76 -8.34 -22.72
CA PRO A 30 -40.58 -8.22 -24.15
C PRO A 30 -39.80 -9.42 -24.68
N ALA A 31 -40.19 -9.94 -25.84
CA ALA A 31 -39.51 -11.04 -26.54
C ALA A 31 -38.24 -10.56 -27.28
N TYR A 32 -37.41 -9.74 -26.63
CA TYR A 32 -36.11 -9.36 -27.15
C TYR A 32 -35.09 -9.18 -26.02
N ILE A 33 -33.83 -9.48 -26.34
CA ILE A 33 -32.69 -9.35 -25.43
C ILE A 33 -32.20 -7.91 -25.50
N LEU A 34 -32.17 -7.23 -24.36
CA LEU A 34 -31.53 -5.92 -24.21
C LEU A 34 -30.01 -6.15 -24.13
N TYR A 35 -29.32 -5.99 -25.25
CA TYR A 35 -27.87 -5.89 -25.25
C TYR A 35 -27.48 -4.49 -24.75
N ARG A 36 -26.84 -4.41 -23.58
CA ARG A 36 -25.96 -3.28 -23.30
C ARG A 36 -24.65 -3.59 -23.97
N PHE A 37 -24.37 -2.89 -25.06
CA PHE A 37 -23.01 -2.79 -25.58
C PHE A 37 -22.20 -1.99 -24.55
N SER A 38 -21.51 -2.68 -23.65
CA SER A 38 -20.27 -2.15 -23.09
C SER A 38 -19.21 -2.52 -24.10
N ASP A 39 -18.59 -1.52 -24.71
CA ASP A 39 -17.43 -1.70 -25.57
C ASP A 39 -16.35 -2.51 -24.83
N ASP A 40 -16.30 -3.81 -25.10
CA ASP A 40 -15.11 -4.67 -24.90
C ASP A 40 -14.14 -4.44 -26.07
N SER A 41 -13.84 -3.16 -26.31
CA SER A 41 -12.74 -2.68 -27.12
C SER A 41 -11.76 -1.93 -26.21
N ALA A 42 -11.19 -2.64 -25.23
CA ALA A 42 -9.89 -2.27 -24.69
C ALA A 42 -8.80 -2.74 -25.68
N SER A 43 -8.92 -2.27 -26.93
CA SER A 43 -7.85 -2.19 -27.90
C SER A 43 -7.62 -0.69 -28.15
N ASP A 44 -6.44 -0.22 -27.78
CA ASP A 44 -5.87 1.07 -28.19
C ASP A 44 -6.78 2.29 -28.11
N ASN A 45 -6.96 2.80 -26.90
CA ASN A 45 -7.18 4.24 -26.66
C ASN A 45 -6.38 4.73 -25.44
N ASN A 46 -5.14 4.25 -25.31
CA ASN A 46 -4.16 4.83 -24.38
C ASN A 46 -3.36 5.97 -25.05
N VAL A 47 -4.06 6.81 -25.81
CA VAL A 47 -3.53 8.07 -26.37
C VAL A 47 -4.55 9.16 -26.04
N ASN A 48 -4.66 9.48 -24.75
CA ASN A 48 -5.15 10.78 -24.29
C ASN A 48 -4.79 10.93 -22.80
N GLY A 49 -3.73 11.69 -22.54
CA GLY A 49 -3.20 12.02 -21.22
C GLY A 49 -4.25 12.60 -20.29
N LYS A 50 -4.91 11.74 -19.52
CA LYS A 50 -5.66 12.13 -18.32
C LYS A 50 -4.81 11.79 -17.11
N LYS A 51 -4.57 12.81 -16.28
CA LYS A 51 -3.99 12.77 -14.93
C LYS A 51 -4.13 11.40 -14.25
N GLN A 52 -3.10 10.56 -14.36
CA GLN A 52 -3.03 9.36 -13.53
C GLN A 52 -2.36 9.74 -12.22
N HIS A 53 -3.17 10.08 -11.23
CA HIS A 53 -2.73 10.05 -9.85
C HIS A 53 -2.49 8.59 -9.46
N VAL A 54 -1.23 8.15 -9.57
CA VAL A 54 -0.80 6.84 -9.09
C VAL A 54 -0.95 6.82 -7.58
N LYS A 55 -1.75 5.89 -7.06
CA LYS A 55 -1.80 5.65 -5.62
C LYS A 55 -0.47 5.01 -5.20
N ILE A 56 0.10 5.49 -4.09
CA ILE A 56 1.31 4.92 -3.49
C ILE A 56 1.01 4.56 -2.03
N VAL A 57 1.50 3.40 -1.59
CA VAL A 57 1.38 2.89 -0.22
C VAL A 57 2.68 2.24 0.24
N TRP A 58 2.81 2.00 1.55
CA TRP A 58 3.93 1.26 2.09
C TRP A 58 3.87 -0.23 1.72
N PRO A 59 5.01 -0.90 1.42
CA PRO A 59 5.02 -2.31 1.02
C PRO A 59 4.57 -3.26 2.12
N ILE A 60 4.60 -2.81 3.38
CA ILE A 60 4.18 -3.57 4.56
C ILE A 60 3.27 -2.70 5.44
N PRO A 61 2.33 -3.30 6.19
CA PRO A 61 1.64 -2.62 7.29
C PRO A 61 2.53 -2.55 8.54
N SER A 62 2.20 -1.65 9.46
CA SER A 62 2.93 -1.42 10.71
C SER A 62 2.68 -2.47 11.79
N ASN A 63 1.68 -3.34 11.62
CA ASN A 63 1.38 -4.45 12.53
C ASN A 63 0.51 -5.54 11.87
N SER A 64 0.29 -6.64 12.61
CA SER A 64 -0.53 -7.78 12.19
C SER A 64 -2.01 -7.48 11.95
N ARG A 65 -2.51 -6.30 12.35
CA ARG A 65 -3.89 -5.85 12.10
C ARG A 65 -4.04 -5.07 10.79
N GLY A 66 -2.96 -4.89 10.05
CA GLY A 66 -2.96 -4.17 8.77
C GLY A 66 -2.98 -2.65 8.92
N ASN A 67 -2.49 -2.11 10.05
CA ASN A 67 -2.41 -0.66 10.23
C ASN A 67 -1.33 -0.04 9.34
N GLU A 68 -1.45 1.24 9.02
CA GLU A 68 -0.44 1.98 8.24
C GLU A 68 0.59 2.65 9.15
N PHE A 69 1.80 2.83 8.62
CA PHE A 69 2.76 3.78 9.19
C PHE A 69 2.26 5.21 8.98
N LYS A 70 2.44 6.07 9.99
CA LYS A 70 1.95 7.46 9.99
C LYS A 70 2.70 8.33 8.99
N ASN A 71 4.00 8.06 8.78
CA ASN A 71 4.86 8.84 7.90
C ASN A 71 6.11 8.05 7.51
N GLN A 72 6.90 8.66 6.62
CA GLN A 72 8.13 8.10 6.09
C GLN A 72 9.19 7.79 7.17
N GLU A 73 9.33 8.64 8.21
CA GLU A 73 10.31 8.42 9.27
C GLU A 73 10.01 7.14 10.04
N GLU A 74 8.73 6.88 10.33
CA GLU A 74 8.32 5.71 11.11
C GLU A 74 8.68 4.40 10.40
N ILE A 75 8.41 4.29 9.09
CA ILE A 75 8.78 3.12 8.31
C ILE A 75 10.30 3.01 8.10
N LEU A 76 11.02 4.11 7.87
CA LEU A 76 12.48 4.06 7.75
C LEU A 76 13.14 3.65 9.08
N SER A 77 12.59 4.11 10.21
CA SER A 77 13.01 3.68 11.55
C SER A 77 12.70 2.20 11.79
N HIS A 78 11.54 1.71 11.35
CA HIS A 78 11.18 0.29 11.41
C HIS A 78 12.19 -0.57 10.63
N LEU A 79 12.53 -0.15 9.41
CA LEU A 79 13.54 -0.82 8.58
C LEU A 79 14.96 -0.68 9.13
N GLY A 80 15.23 0.32 9.98
CA GLY A 80 16.51 0.44 10.69
C GLY A 80 16.78 -0.72 11.66
N GLY A 81 15.77 -1.52 12.00
CA GLY A 81 15.92 -2.77 12.75
C GLY A 81 16.39 -3.96 11.92
N GLU A 82 16.46 -3.84 10.60
CA GLU A 82 16.92 -4.92 9.71
C GLU A 82 18.44 -5.11 9.81
N SER A 83 18.87 -6.37 9.92
CA SER A 83 20.30 -6.72 10.07
C SER A 83 21.05 -6.83 8.74
N THR A 84 20.33 -6.89 7.62
CA THR A 84 20.87 -7.12 6.27
C THR A 84 20.13 -6.33 5.20
N GLY A 85 20.71 -6.27 4.00
CA GLY A 85 20.03 -5.74 2.82
C GLY A 85 19.71 -4.26 2.89
N LEU A 86 20.68 -3.43 3.28
CA LEU A 86 20.55 -1.97 3.19
C LEU A 86 20.89 -1.51 1.78
N TYR A 87 20.16 -0.50 1.30
CA TYR A 87 20.36 0.05 -0.03
C TYR A 87 21.78 0.56 -0.26
N MET A 88 22.26 0.17 -1.44
CA MET A 88 23.46 0.49 -2.17
C MET A 88 24.62 -0.48 -2.02
N ILE A 89 25.20 -0.63 -0.82
CA ILE A 89 26.33 -1.54 -0.60
C ILE A 89 26.07 -2.37 0.64
N GLY A 90 25.95 -3.68 0.45
CA GLY A 90 25.67 -4.64 1.51
C GLY A 90 26.83 -4.80 2.49
N ARG A 91 26.54 -5.43 3.63
CA ARG A 91 27.54 -5.69 4.69
C ARG A 91 28.69 -6.58 4.23
N ASN A 92 28.45 -7.39 3.20
CA ASN A 92 29.42 -8.20 2.48
C ASN A 92 30.30 -7.40 1.50
N GLY A 93 30.09 -6.08 1.37
CA GLY A 93 30.83 -5.22 0.45
C GLY A 93 30.28 -5.17 -0.97
N MET A 94 29.25 -5.96 -1.27
CA MET A 94 28.71 -6.07 -2.63
C MET A 94 27.66 -4.99 -2.91
N TRP A 95 27.46 -4.68 -4.19
CA TRP A 95 26.30 -3.94 -4.67
C TRP A 95 24.99 -4.52 -4.11
N HIS A 96 24.05 -3.64 -3.77
CA HIS A 96 22.72 -4.01 -3.30
C HIS A 96 21.70 -2.96 -3.78
N GLY A 97 20.97 -3.25 -4.86
CA GLY A 97 20.06 -2.30 -5.52
C GLY A 97 18.76 -2.01 -4.76
N GLY A 98 18.45 -2.82 -3.75
CA GLY A 98 17.18 -2.80 -3.03
C GLY A 98 17.28 -2.68 -1.52
N ILE A 99 16.24 -3.15 -0.86
CA ILE A 99 16.15 -3.33 0.59
C ILE A 99 15.69 -4.75 0.93
N HIS A 100 16.12 -5.27 2.08
CA HIS A 100 15.48 -6.43 2.71
C HIS A 100 14.46 -5.99 3.75
N ILE A 101 13.38 -6.75 3.84
CA ILE A 101 12.46 -6.72 4.99
C ILE A 101 12.35 -8.16 5.49
N THR A 102 12.52 -8.38 6.80
CA THR A 102 12.55 -9.72 7.39
C THR A 102 11.50 -9.91 8.48
N GLU A 103 11.34 -11.15 8.94
CA GLU A 103 10.51 -11.50 10.09
C GLU A 103 11.00 -10.86 11.39
N ALA A 104 12.25 -10.41 11.48
CA ALA A 104 12.80 -9.79 12.68
C ALA A 104 12.05 -8.49 13.03
N THR A 105 11.65 -7.71 12.03
CA THR A 105 10.87 -6.48 12.23
C THR A 105 9.39 -6.68 11.88
N THR A 106 9.08 -7.56 10.93
CA THR A 106 7.75 -7.67 10.31
C THR A 106 7.28 -9.14 10.27
N PRO A 107 7.19 -9.84 11.42
CA PRO A 107 6.89 -11.27 11.47
C PRO A 107 5.51 -11.63 10.91
N TRP A 108 4.55 -10.71 10.96
CA TRP A 108 3.20 -10.90 10.42
C TRP A 108 3.15 -10.95 8.89
N CYS A 109 4.26 -10.68 8.19
CA CYS A 109 4.38 -10.82 6.75
C CYS A 109 5.11 -12.08 6.29
N ALA A 110 5.65 -12.87 7.22
CA ALA A 110 6.23 -14.17 6.95
C ALA A 110 5.15 -15.25 6.85
N LEU A 111 5.31 -16.17 5.90
CA LEU A 111 4.41 -17.31 5.73
C LEU A 111 5.23 -18.60 5.74
N SER A 112 5.05 -19.41 6.78
CA SER A 112 5.74 -20.70 6.89
C SER A 112 5.12 -21.75 5.99
N GLY A 113 5.98 -22.50 5.28
CA GLY A 113 5.60 -23.71 4.57
C GLY A 113 5.62 -24.95 5.45
N LYS A 114 5.65 -26.13 4.80
CA LYS A 114 5.71 -27.44 5.48
C LYS A 114 7.12 -28.04 5.48
N SER A 115 8.15 -27.28 5.11
CA SER A 115 9.50 -27.83 5.05
C SER A 115 9.97 -28.23 6.45
N PRO A 116 10.50 -29.44 6.66
CA PRO A 116 11.07 -29.83 7.95
C PRO A 116 12.19 -28.90 8.42
N LEU A 117 12.95 -28.32 7.49
CA LEU A 117 14.02 -27.35 7.81
C LEU A 117 13.45 -26.03 8.33
N GLU A 118 12.32 -25.56 7.78
CA GLU A 118 11.62 -24.38 8.32
C GLU A 118 11.19 -24.63 9.77
N ALA A 119 10.66 -25.81 10.08
CA ALA A 119 10.22 -26.16 11.44
C ALA A 119 11.37 -26.33 12.45
N ILE A 120 12.58 -26.65 11.98
CA ILE A 120 13.78 -26.71 12.82
C ILE A 120 14.26 -25.31 13.17
N ASP A 121 14.38 -24.43 12.17
CA ASP A 121 14.88 -23.07 12.38
C ASP A 121 13.83 -22.17 13.05
N PHE A 122 12.55 -22.39 12.74
CA PHE A 122 11.41 -21.64 13.26
C PHE A 122 10.33 -22.61 13.79
N PRO A 123 10.46 -23.06 15.06
CA PRO A 123 9.54 -24.04 15.65
C PRO A 123 8.08 -23.59 15.75
N VAL A 124 7.83 -22.28 15.69
CA VAL A 124 6.49 -21.69 15.64
C VAL A 124 6.27 -21.15 14.22
N PRO A 125 5.32 -21.72 13.46
CA PRO A 125 5.07 -21.30 12.09
C PRO A 125 4.43 -19.90 12.05
N PHE A 126 4.89 -19.09 11.10
CA PHE A 126 4.29 -17.80 10.78
C PHE A 126 3.05 -18.00 9.90
N LYS A 127 2.01 -17.22 10.19
CA LYS A 127 0.68 -17.39 9.58
C LYS A 127 0.43 -16.49 8.37
N GLY A 128 1.35 -15.59 8.04
CA GLY A 128 1.13 -14.59 6.99
C GLY A 128 -0.09 -13.72 7.25
N GLU A 129 -0.28 -13.21 8.48
CA GLU A 129 -1.46 -12.40 8.81
C GLU A 129 -1.65 -11.17 7.90
N GLN A 130 -0.57 -10.66 7.32
CA GLN A 130 -0.60 -9.61 6.32
C GLN A 130 0.36 -9.91 5.16
N ALA A 131 -0.04 -9.58 3.93
CA ALA A 131 0.82 -9.72 2.77
C ALA A 131 1.82 -8.57 2.62
N ILE A 132 2.91 -8.84 1.90
CA ILE A 132 3.67 -7.81 1.18
C ILE A 132 2.76 -7.22 0.12
N ARG A 133 2.75 -5.89 -0.01
CA ARG A 133 1.81 -5.13 -0.82
C ARG A 133 2.49 -4.47 -2.01
N CYS A 134 1.75 -4.35 -3.11
CA CYS A 134 2.17 -3.55 -4.24
C CYS A 134 2.26 -2.07 -3.80
N MET A 135 3.42 -1.44 -4.03
CA MET A 135 3.69 -0.09 -3.49
C MET A 135 3.03 1.00 -4.33
N ALA A 136 2.78 0.77 -5.61
CA ALA A 136 2.19 1.73 -6.52
C ALA A 136 1.23 1.04 -7.50
N ASP A 137 0.24 1.77 -8.01
CA ASP A 137 -0.58 1.24 -9.11
C ASP A 137 0.31 0.90 -10.30
N GLY A 138 0.03 -0.23 -10.96
CA GLY A 138 0.87 -0.69 -12.07
C GLY A 138 0.34 -1.97 -12.71
N GLU A 139 1.24 -2.64 -13.39
CA GLU A 139 0.96 -3.89 -14.11
C GLU A 139 2.03 -4.93 -13.80
N VAL A 140 1.62 -6.15 -13.42
CA VAL A 140 2.53 -7.29 -13.34
C VAL A 140 2.96 -7.65 -14.76
N ILE A 141 4.25 -7.59 -15.03
CA ILE A 141 4.83 -7.81 -16.37
C ILE A 141 5.67 -9.08 -16.47
N ALA A 142 6.23 -9.53 -15.34
CA ALA A 142 7.00 -10.75 -15.27
C ALA A 142 6.92 -11.35 -13.87
N TYR A 143 7.08 -12.67 -13.77
CA TYR A 143 7.12 -13.35 -12.49
C TYR A 143 7.91 -14.65 -12.57
N ARG A 144 8.28 -15.19 -11.41
CA ARG A 144 8.62 -16.60 -11.22
C ARG A 144 7.87 -17.09 -9.99
N ILE A 145 7.04 -18.11 -10.15
CA ILE A 145 6.41 -18.81 -9.02
C ILE A 145 7.16 -20.12 -8.85
N CYS A 146 7.95 -20.25 -7.78
CA CYS A 146 8.56 -21.52 -7.46
C CYS A 146 7.50 -22.46 -6.88
N ARG A 147 7.51 -23.73 -7.30
CA ARG A 147 6.64 -24.76 -6.72
C ARG A 147 7.00 -24.97 -5.26
N ASP A 148 8.29 -25.05 -4.97
CA ASP A 148 8.86 -25.17 -3.64
C ASP A 148 10.20 -24.40 -3.54
N TYR A 149 10.81 -24.36 -2.36
CA TYR A 149 12.10 -23.70 -2.16
C TYR A 149 13.20 -24.30 -3.06
N LEU A 150 14.08 -23.42 -3.56
CA LEU A 150 15.28 -23.83 -4.30
C LEU A 150 16.36 -24.31 -3.32
N THR A 151 17.17 -25.27 -3.76
CA THR A 151 18.28 -25.82 -2.98
C THR A 151 19.64 -25.54 -3.65
N ILE A 152 20.65 -25.21 -2.84
CA ILE A 152 22.07 -25.17 -3.22
C ILE A 152 22.87 -25.98 -2.20
N ALA A 153 23.86 -26.74 -2.66
CA ALA A 153 24.72 -27.51 -1.78
C ALA A 153 25.61 -26.60 -0.91
N TRP A 154 25.71 -26.92 0.38
CA TRP A 154 26.62 -26.26 1.31
C TRP A 154 27.26 -27.28 2.26
N GLU A 155 28.30 -26.87 2.98
CA GLU A 155 29.06 -27.76 3.88
C GLU A 155 28.22 -28.31 5.04
N SER A 156 27.21 -27.56 5.49
CA SER A 156 26.27 -27.99 6.53
C SER A 156 25.07 -28.78 6.00
N GLY A 157 25.04 -29.09 4.70
CA GLY A 157 23.89 -29.65 3.99
C GLY A 157 23.29 -28.68 2.97
N PRO A 158 22.30 -29.12 2.18
CA PRO A 158 21.65 -28.25 1.20
C PRO A 158 20.92 -27.09 1.89
N LEU A 159 21.16 -25.87 1.41
CA LEU A 159 20.49 -24.67 1.88
C LEU A 159 19.26 -24.37 1.02
N ASN A 160 18.15 -24.04 1.69
CA ASN A 160 16.88 -23.66 1.08
C ASN A 160 16.77 -22.14 0.96
N PHE A 161 16.26 -21.67 -0.18
CA PHE A 161 15.89 -20.27 -0.35
C PHE A 161 14.75 -20.12 -1.34
N SER A 162 13.94 -19.07 -1.16
CA SER A 162 12.92 -18.77 -2.14
C SER A 162 13.50 -18.13 -3.41
N GLY A 163 13.14 -18.70 -4.56
CA GLY A 163 13.36 -18.11 -5.87
C GLY A 163 12.17 -17.31 -6.41
N SER A 164 11.00 -17.31 -5.75
CA SER A 164 9.82 -16.66 -6.33
C SER A 164 10.00 -15.14 -6.38
N PHE A 165 9.54 -14.53 -7.47
CA PHE A 165 9.51 -13.08 -7.61
C PHE A 165 8.34 -12.58 -8.45
N VAL A 166 8.02 -11.29 -8.28
CA VAL A 166 7.09 -10.53 -9.14
C VAL A 166 7.74 -9.22 -9.55
N LEU A 167 7.66 -8.89 -10.83
CA LEU A 167 8.09 -7.61 -11.39
C LEU A 167 6.86 -6.81 -11.82
N VAL A 168 6.71 -5.61 -11.27
CA VAL A 168 5.60 -4.70 -11.57
C VAL A 168 6.14 -3.47 -12.28
N LYS A 169 5.53 -3.11 -13.41
CA LYS A 169 5.79 -1.88 -14.15
C LYS A 169 4.82 -0.79 -13.72
N HIS A 170 5.32 0.42 -13.54
CA HIS A 170 4.57 1.58 -13.13
C HIS A 170 4.77 2.73 -14.11
N TYR A 171 3.81 3.67 -14.12
CA TYR A 171 3.94 4.94 -14.79
C TYR A 171 3.33 6.03 -13.93
N ILE A 172 4.11 7.06 -13.58
CA ILE A 172 3.63 8.24 -12.86
C ILE A 172 3.83 9.49 -13.71
N GLN A 173 2.83 10.36 -13.76
CA GLN A 173 2.92 11.65 -14.45
C GLN A 173 2.22 12.73 -13.62
N PRO A 174 2.95 13.50 -12.78
CA PRO A 174 2.35 14.56 -11.98
C PRO A 174 1.82 15.74 -12.80
N GLY A 175 2.42 16.03 -13.96
CA GLY A 175 2.05 17.13 -14.84
C GLY A 175 1.21 16.69 -16.04
N GLU A 176 1.00 17.59 -17.00
CA GLU A 176 0.18 17.32 -18.18
C GLU A 176 1.02 16.75 -19.33
N LYS A 177 2.34 17.01 -19.34
CA LYS A 177 3.26 16.58 -20.40
C LYS A 177 4.03 15.34 -19.97
N GLU A 178 4.40 14.51 -20.95
CA GLU A 178 5.26 13.34 -20.79
C GLU A 178 6.61 13.65 -20.14
N THR A 179 7.10 14.89 -20.24
CA THR A 179 8.33 15.31 -19.56
C THR A 179 8.24 15.30 -18.03
N SER A 180 7.02 15.31 -17.48
CA SER A 180 6.75 15.04 -16.06
C SER A 180 6.47 13.56 -15.79
N GLY A 181 6.49 12.71 -16.81
CA GLY A 181 6.27 11.28 -16.71
C GLY A 181 7.52 10.52 -16.28
N LEU A 182 7.33 9.36 -15.65
CA LEU A 182 8.39 8.42 -15.35
C LEU A 182 7.86 6.99 -15.38
N HIS A 183 8.48 6.15 -16.21
CA HIS A 183 8.37 4.70 -16.10
C HIS A 183 9.38 4.17 -15.07
N PHE A 184 8.90 3.32 -14.17
CA PHE A 184 9.75 2.64 -13.20
C PHE A 184 9.18 1.26 -12.90
N TYR A 185 9.97 0.43 -12.23
CA TYR A 185 9.66 -0.96 -11.91
C TYR A 185 9.87 -1.19 -10.43
N THR A 186 9.06 -2.07 -9.85
CA THR A 186 9.31 -2.63 -8.52
C THR A 186 9.47 -4.14 -8.62
N LEU A 187 10.59 -4.64 -8.11
CA LEU A 187 10.87 -6.07 -8.01
C LEU A 187 10.59 -6.51 -6.59
N TYR A 188 9.84 -7.59 -6.42
CA TYR A 188 9.60 -8.26 -5.15
C TYR A 188 10.16 -9.67 -5.24
N MET A 189 11.31 -9.93 -4.63
CA MET A 189 12.04 -11.20 -4.73
C MET A 189 12.11 -11.92 -3.39
N HIS A 190 12.32 -13.24 -3.43
CA HIS A 190 12.29 -14.15 -2.28
C HIS A 190 10.89 -14.29 -1.65
N LEU A 191 9.82 -14.15 -2.44
CA LEU A 191 8.45 -14.34 -1.96
C LEU A 191 8.17 -15.81 -1.63
N ALA A 192 7.26 -16.12 -0.71
CA ALA A 192 6.92 -17.50 -0.37
C ALA A 192 6.57 -18.35 -1.62
N PRO A 193 7.05 -19.60 -1.73
CA PRO A 193 6.74 -20.48 -2.85
C PRO A 193 5.28 -20.94 -2.81
N TYR A 194 4.81 -21.54 -3.90
CA TYR A 194 3.45 -22.05 -4.00
C TYR A 194 3.10 -23.06 -2.89
N SER A 195 4.02 -23.97 -2.56
CA SER A 195 3.89 -24.95 -1.48
C SER A 195 3.54 -24.35 -0.12
N ALA A 196 4.02 -23.13 0.18
CA ALA A 196 3.73 -22.45 1.44
C ALA A 196 2.25 -22.05 1.56
N TYR A 197 1.62 -21.70 0.44
CA TYR A 197 0.19 -21.36 0.41
C TYR A 197 -0.71 -22.58 0.45
N GLU A 198 -0.23 -23.76 0.03
CA GLU A 198 -0.98 -25.01 0.17
C GLU A 198 -1.18 -25.41 1.64
N ALA A 199 -0.30 -24.95 2.55
CA ALA A 199 -0.47 -25.16 3.98
C ALA A 199 -1.71 -24.46 4.55
N GLU A 200 -2.14 -23.33 3.98
CA GLU A 200 -3.39 -22.65 4.37
C GLU A 200 -4.64 -23.37 3.83
N ALA A 201 -4.48 -24.30 2.89
CA ALA A 201 -5.55 -24.96 2.17
C ALA A 201 -5.81 -26.40 2.63
N GLU A 202 -5.33 -26.83 3.81
CA GLU A 202 -5.46 -28.24 4.27
C GLU A 202 -6.90 -28.77 4.23
N ASN A 203 -7.87 -27.87 4.33
CA ASN A 203 -9.29 -28.19 4.23
C ASN A 203 -10.00 -27.50 3.07
N GLN A 204 -9.32 -26.84 2.13
CA GLN A 204 -9.95 -26.18 0.99
C GLN A 204 -9.86 -27.06 -0.25
N TRP A 205 -10.94 -27.16 -1.02
CA TRP A 205 -11.06 -28.07 -2.17
C TRP A 205 -11.78 -27.40 -3.34
N VAL A 206 -11.44 -27.82 -4.56
CA VAL A 206 -12.15 -27.45 -5.79
C VAL A 206 -12.88 -28.65 -6.35
N VAL A 207 -14.17 -28.48 -6.57
CA VAL A 207 -15.07 -29.45 -7.19
C VAL A 207 -14.69 -29.65 -8.67
N GLN A 208 -14.54 -30.90 -9.11
CA GLN A 208 -14.01 -31.26 -10.44
C GLN A 208 -15.09 -31.56 -11.48
N ASP A 209 -16.35 -31.64 -11.09
CA ASP A 209 -17.50 -31.86 -11.98
C ASP A 209 -18.77 -31.30 -11.30
N THR A 210 -19.90 -31.21 -11.99
CA THR A 210 -21.16 -30.78 -11.38
C THR A 210 -21.71 -31.87 -10.46
N LEU A 211 -21.63 -31.65 -9.14
CA LEU A 211 -22.03 -32.62 -8.12
C LEU A 211 -23.44 -32.35 -7.58
N ARG A 212 -24.16 -33.41 -7.19
CA ARG A 212 -25.40 -33.27 -6.41
C ARG A 212 -25.06 -32.85 -4.99
N ALA A 213 -25.72 -31.79 -4.50
CA ALA A 213 -25.58 -31.29 -3.14
C ALA A 213 -26.85 -31.56 -2.34
N TYR A 214 -26.69 -32.13 -1.16
CA TYR A 214 -27.78 -32.46 -0.23
C TYR A 214 -27.68 -31.57 1.00
N SER A 215 -28.81 -31.09 1.52
CA SER A 215 -28.79 -30.31 2.76
C SER A 215 -28.43 -31.23 3.94
N GLU A 216 -27.83 -30.64 4.97
CA GLU A 216 -27.46 -31.38 6.17
C GLU A 216 -28.70 -32.02 6.85
N MET A 217 -29.81 -31.29 6.89
CA MET A 217 -31.06 -31.73 7.53
C MET A 217 -31.75 -32.86 6.74
N ASP A 218 -31.78 -32.78 5.41
CA ASP A 218 -32.36 -33.83 4.56
C ASP A 218 -31.53 -35.11 4.62
N TRP A 219 -30.21 -34.98 4.68
CA TRP A 219 -29.29 -36.10 4.83
C TRP A 219 -29.46 -36.82 6.18
N LEU A 220 -29.59 -36.06 7.27
CA LEU A 220 -29.89 -36.58 8.60
C LEU A 220 -31.26 -37.29 8.64
N THR A 221 -32.28 -36.67 8.03
CA THR A 221 -33.64 -37.21 8.00
C THR A 221 -33.70 -38.53 7.22
N ALA A 222 -33.01 -38.64 6.08
CA ALA A 222 -32.92 -39.88 5.31
C ALA A 222 -32.28 -41.02 6.13
N LYS A 223 -31.17 -40.75 6.84
CA LYS A 223 -30.52 -41.73 7.73
C LYS A 223 -31.40 -42.20 8.88
N LEU A 224 -32.27 -41.34 9.41
CA LEU A 224 -33.11 -41.64 10.57
C LEU A 224 -34.41 -42.39 10.21
N THR A 225 -34.81 -42.39 8.94
CA THR A 225 -36.11 -42.92 8.50
C THR A 225 -36.02 -44.30 7.85
N SER A 226 -34.98 -44.60 7.04
CA SER A 226 -34.70 -45.93 6.46
C SER A 226 -33.43 -45.90 5.59
N ASP A 227 -32.66 -46.99 5.57
CA ASP A 227 -31.44 -47.16 4.74
C ASP A 227 -31.69 -47.09 3.22
N GLU A 228 -32.95 -47.22 2.77
CA GLU A 228 -33.34 -47.18 1.35
C GLU A 228 -33.81 -45.80 0.88
N THR A 229 -34.01 -44.85 1.80
CA THR A 229 -34.53 -43.51 1.47
C THR A 229 -33.40 -42.60 1.00
N SER A 230 -33.45 -42.14 -0.26
CA SER A 230 -32.46 -41.19 -0.78
C SER A 230 -32.73 -39.76 -0.30
N PRO A 231 -31.70 -39.03 0.18
CA PRO A 231 -31.88 -37.65 0.64
C PRO A 231 -32.30 -36.72 -0.49
N GLN A 232 -33.10 -35.71 -0.17
CA GLN A 232 -33.55 -34.72 -1.16
C GLN A 232 -32.40 -33.82 -1.61
N ILE A 233 -32.37 -33.52 -2.91
CA ILE A 233 -31.33 -32.68 -3.53
C ILE A 233 -31.65 -31.22 -3.23
N ALA A 234 -30.73 -30.52 -2.55
CA ALA A 234 -30.81 -29.10 -2.28
C ALA A 234 -30.36 -28.25 -3.49
N GLY A 235 -29.51 -28.82 -4.35
CA GLY A 235 -29.09 -28.18 -5.59
C GLY A 235 -27.92 -28.91 -6.25
N TYR A 236 -27.28 -28.25 -7.21
CA TYR A 236 -26.10 -28.76 -7.91
C TYR A 236 -24.92 -27.84 -7.62
N MET A 237 -23.84 -28.45 -7.14
CA MET A 237 -22.58 -27.79 -6.89
C MET A 237 -21.76 -27.80 -8.19
N PRO A 238 -21.53 -26.63 -8.81
CA PRO A 238 -20.92 -26.60 -10.13
C PRO A 238 -19.43 -26.98 -10.10
N GLU A 239 -18.92 -27.46 -11.23
CA GLU A 239 -17.48 -27.60 -11.45
C GLU A 239 -16.76 -26.26 -11.16
N GLY A 240 -15.61 -26.32 -10.49
CA GLY A 240 -14.84 -25.15 -10.08
C GLY A 240 -15.33 -24.49 -8.78
N ALA A 241 -16.41 -24.96 -8.16
CA ALA A 241 -16.84 -24.46 -6.85
C ALA A 241 -15.77 -24.72 -5.78
N ARG A 242 -15.50 -23.70 -4.94
CA ARG A 242 -14.58 -23.79 -3.80
C ARG A 242 -15.34 -24.20 -2.56
N VAL A 243 -14.89 -25.26 -1.90
CA VAL A 243 -15.49 -25.82 -0.70
C VAL A 243 -14.45 -26.05 0.39
N GLU A 244 -14.88 -26.01 1.65
CA GLU A 244 -14.05 -26.39 2.79
C GLU A 244 -14.53 -27.72 3.37
N TRP A 245 -13.62 -28.67 3.58
CA TRP A 245 -13.88 -30.01 4.07
C TRP A 245 -12.62 -30.60 4.72
N ASP A 246 -12.75 -31.15 5.93
CA ASP A 246 -11.67 -31.86 6.60
C ASP A 246 -11.87 -33.38 6.45
N PRO A 247 -11.03 -34.09 5.66
CA PRO A 247 -11.16 -35.53 5.47
C PRO A 247 -10.79 -36.35 6.72
N ALA A 248 -10.06 -35.77 7.68
CA ALA A 248 -9.66 -36.44 8.92
C ALA A 248 -10.77 -36.43 9.98
N ASP A 249 -11.72 -35.49 9.92
CA ASP A 249 -12.88 -35.46 10.82
C ASP A 249 -13.94 -36.49 10.37
N SER A 250 -14.08 -37.58 11.15
CA SER A 250 -15.07 -38.62 10.87
C SER A 250 -16.52 -38.11 10.84
N ASN A 251 -16.84 -36.99 11.49
CA ASN A 251 -18.19 -36.42 11.49
C ASN A 251 -18.53 -35.71 10.17
N LEU A 252 -17.51 -35.31 9.41
CA LEU A 252 -17.67 -34.69 8.09
C LEU A 252 -17.63 -35.72 6.96
N ASN A 253 -17.65 -37.00 7.29
CA ASN A 253 -17.54 -38.11 6.35
C ASN A 253 -18.75 -39.05 6.47
N ALA A 254 -19.26 -39.50 5.33
CA ALA A 254 -20.29 -40.52 5.27
C ALA A 254 -20.09 -41.43 4.07
N THR A 255 -20.56 -42.68 4.18
CA THR A 255 -20.68 -43.58 3.03
C THR A 255 -22.16 -43.68 2.69
N GLY A 256 -22.52 -43.35 1.44
CA GLY A 256 -23.89 -43.47 0.95
C GLY A 256 -24.27 -44.93 0.68
N SER A 257 -25.56 -45.21 0.54
CA SER A 257 -26.08 -46.54 0.19
C SER A 257 -25.54 -47.08 -1.15
N ASN A 258 -25.13 -46.18 -2.04
CA ASN A 258 -24.44 -46.47 -3.30
C ASN A 258 -22.93 -46.80 -3.16
N LYS A 259 -22.44 -47.00 -1.93
CA LYS A 259 -21.02 -47.25 -1.60
C LYS A 259 -20.04 -46.12 -1.98
N ARG A 260 -20.55 -44.93 -2.34
CA ARG A 260 -19.72 -43.74 -2.59
C ARG A 260 -19.39 -43.02 -1.29
N LYS A 261 -18.25 -42.34 -1.23
CA LYS A 261 -17.88 -41.48 -0.10
C LYS A 261 -18.42 -40.07 -0.32
N TYR A 262 -19.06 -39.56 0.72
CA TYR A 262 -19.60 -38.21 0.79
C TYR A 262 -18.90 -37.43 1.90
N GLY A 263 -18.61 -36.16 1.61
CA GLY A 263 -18.08 -35.20 2.56
C GLY A 263 -19.12 -34.12 2.86
N LEU A 264 -19.22 -33.70 4.12
CA LEU A 264 -19.98 -32.51 4.51
C LEU A 264 -19.08 -31.29 4.30
N VAL A 265 -19.34 -30.55 3.23
CA VAL A 265 -18.48 -29.46 2.78
C VAL A 265 -19.15 -28.11 3.01
N THR A 266 -18.39 -27.10 3.43
CA THR A 266 -18.84 -25.71 3.49
C THR A 266 -18.60 -25.04 2.13
N LEU A 267 -19.64 -24.57 1.45
CA LEU A 267 -19.48 -23.84 0.19
C LEU A 267 -18.84 -22.47 0.46
N LYS A 268 -17.64 -22.20 -0.07
CA LYS A 268 -16.93 -20.93 0.12
C LYS A 268 -17.13 -19.95 -1.03
N GLY A 269 -17.22 -20.44 -2.26
CA GLY A 269 -17.37 -19.58 -3.43
C GLY A 269 -17.77 -20.35 -4.69
N LEU A 270 -18.45 -19.65 -5.58
CA LEU A 270 -18.89 -20.15 -6.89
C LEU A 270 -18.02 -19.56 -8.00
N PRO A 271 -17.84 -20.25 -9.13
CA PRO A 271 -17.17 -19.70 -10.31
C PRO A 271 -17.90 -18.47 -10.87
N GLU A 272 -17.16 -17.55 -11.49
CA GLU A 272 -17.76 -16.40 -12.18
C GLU A 272 -18.71 -16.86 -13.32
N LYS A 273 -19.84 -16.17 -13.47
CA LYS A 273 -20.89 -16.44 -14.47
C LYS A 273 -21.75 -17.71 -14.24
N THR A 274 -21.58 -18.41 -13.12
CA THR A 274 -22.43 -19.57 -12.78
C THR A 274 -23.56 -19.18 -11.83
N SER A 275 -24.81 -19.38 -12.24
CA SER A 275 -25.97 -19.28 -11.33
C SER A 275 -26.16 -20.63 -10.63
N SER A 276 -26.13 -20.64 -9.30
CA SER A 276 -26.45 -21.81 -8.48
C SER A 276 -27.53 -21.45 -7.46
N THR A 277 -28.37 -22.42 -7.10
CA THR A 277 -29.34 -22.30 -6.01
C THR A 277 -28.71 -22.46 -4.63
N LEU A 278 -27.44 -22.88 -4.57
CA LEU A 278 -26.70 -23.08 -3.33
C LEU A 278 -26.18 -21.75 -2.78
N THR A 279 -26.17 -21.63 -1.45
CA THR A 279 -25.79 -20.40 -0.75
C THR A 279 -24.36 -20.50 -0.20
N PRO A 280 -23.43 -19.63 -0.61
CA PRO A 280 -22.09 -19.57 0.01
C PRO A 280 -22.18 -19.35 1.52
N GLY A 281 -21.34 -20.04 2.27
CA GLY A 281 -21.33 -20.11 3.73
C GLY A 281 -22.18 -21.24 4.32
N GLN A 282 -23.03 -21.91 3.53
CA GLN A 282 -23.79 -23.08 3.99
C GLN A 282 -23.04 -24.40 3.76
N ARG A 283 -23.45 -25.42 4.53
CA ARG A 283 -22.90 -26.78 4.44
C ARG A 283 -23.78 -27.70 3.61
N TYR A 284 -23.16 -28.54 2.80
CA TYR A 284 -23.84 -29.52 1.95
C TYR A 284 -23.07 -30.84 1.93
N TRP A 285 -23.78 -31.95 1.85
CA TRP A 285 -23.17 -33.24 1.53
C TRP A 285 -22.95 -33.34 0.01
N VAL A 286 -21.74 -33.65 -0.41
CA VAL A 286 -21.38 -33.91 -1.81
C VAL A 286 -20.46 -35.13 -1.91
N VAL A 287 -20.38 -35.73 -3.10
CA VAL A 287 -19.47 -36.86 -3.36
C VAL A 287 -18.03 -36.37 -3.40
N VAL A 288 -17.12 -37.02 -2.67
CA VAL A 288 -15.72 -36.60 -2.52
C VAL A 288 -14.69 -37.65 -2.94
N ASP A 289 -15.12 -38.88 -3.25
CA ASP A 289 -14.24 -39.93 -3.78
C ASP A 289 -13.87 -39.72 -5.26
N ASN A 290 -13.05 -40.60 -5.83
CA ASN A 290 -12.74 -40.68 -7.27
C ASN A 290 -12.34 -39.34 -7.91
N ASN A 291 -11.58 -38.51 -7.18
CA ASN A 291 -11.15 -37.18 -7.62
C ASN A 291 -12.30 -36.21 -7.94
N ASN A 292 -13.50 -36.38 -7.37
CA ASN A 292 -14.61 -35.42 -7.54
C ASN A 292 -14.32 -34.08 -6.85
N VAL A 293 -13.40 -34.08 -5.88
CA VAL A 293 -12.79 -32.89 -5.29
C VAL A 293 -11.27 -33.04 -5.32
N LYS A 294 -10.56 -31.94 -5.51
CA LYS A 294 -9.10 -31.87 -5.36
C LYS A 294 -8.73 -30.75 -4.38
N PRO A 295 -7.59 -30.84 -3.68
CA PRO A 295 -7.12 -29.74 -2.85
C PRO A 295 -7.15 -28.44 -3.66
N ALA A 296 -7.76 -27.41 -3.08
CA ALA A 296 -7.75 -26.11 -3.69
C ALA A 296 -6.32 -25.56 -3.61
N PRO A 297 -5.87 -24.85 -4.65
CA PRO A 297 -4.74 -23.94 -4.47
C PRO A 297 -4.99 -23.12 -3.22
N GLY A 298 -3.97 -23.00 -2.36
CA GLY A 298 -3.87 -21.91 -1.40
C GLY A 298 -4.36 -20.62 -2.02
N ALA A 299 -5.10 -19.80 -1.26
CA ALA A 299 -5.76 -18.63 -1.84
C ALA A 299 -4.77 -17.69 -2.55
N GLY A 300 -3.48 -17.77 -2.17
CA GLY A 300 -2.38 -17.11 -2.82
C GLY A 300 -2.56 -15.59 -2.88
N PRO A 301 -1.60 -14.88 -3.47
CA PRO A 301 -1.80 -13.50 -3.86
C PRO A 301 -2.93 -13.38 -4.88
N GLY A 302 -3.71 -12.30 -4.79
CA GLY A 302 -4.92 -12.14 -5.61
C GLY A 302 -4.66 -12.16 -7.13
N TRP A 303 -3.47 -11.76 -7.55
CA TRP A 303 -3.05 -11.74 -8.96
C TRP A 303 -2.87 -13.14 -9.56
N TRP A 304 -2.70 -14.20 -8.74
CA TRP A 304 -2.65 -15.59 -9.22
C TRP A 304 -3.95 -16.02 -9.90
N ARG A 305 -5.08 -15.37 -9.60
CA ARG A 305 -6.38 -15.67 -10.25
C ARG A 305 -6.33 -15.47 -11.76
N HIS A 306 -5.49 -14.55 -12.25
CA HIS A 306 -5.29 -14.33 -13.69
C HIS A 306 -4.58 -15.49 -14.38
N LEU A 307 -4.00 -16.41 -13.62
CA LEU A 307 -3.26 -17.58 -14.10
C LEU A 307 -4.04 -18.90 -13.97
N LEU A 308 -5.25 -18.86 -13.41
CA LEU A 308 -6.11 -20.04 -13.24
C LEU A 308 -7.04 -20.24 -14.45
N PRO A 309 -7.33 -21.48 -14.88
CA PRO A 309 -8.23 -21.74 -16.00
C PRO A 309 -9.59 -21.03 -15.87
N PRO A 310 -10.13 -20.44 -16.94
CA PRO A 310 -9.70 -20.50 -18.35
C PRO A 310 -8.69 -19.42 -18.77
N ALA A 311 -7.72 -19.05 -17.92
CA ALA A 311 -6.68 -18.05 -18.22
C ALA A 311 -5.99 -18.25 -19.58
N LYS A 312 -5.70 -17.12 -20.25
CA LYS A 312 -4.92 -17.07 -21.50
C LYS A 312 -3.49 -17.57 -21.29
N GLU A 313 -2.89 -17.24 -20.15
CA GLU A 313 -1.58 -17.73 -19.72
C GLU A 313 -1.76 -18.49 -18.41
N VAL A 314 -1.63 -19.83 -18.47
CA VAL A 314 -1.78 -20.71 -17.30
C VAL A 314 -0.51 -20.64 -16.45
N MET A 315 -0.66 -20.75 -15.13
CA MET A 315 0.45 -20.76 -14.17
C MET A 315 1.58 -21.73 -14.57
N VAL A 316 2.80 -21.21 -14.67
CA VAL A 316 4.02 -21.98 -14.93
C VAL A 316 4.92 -21.89 -13.69
N PHE A 317 5.41 -23.05 -13.23
CA PHE A 317 6.29 -23.13 -12.08
C PHE A 317 7.77 -23.13 -12.46
N ASP A 318 8.60 -22.65 -11.53
CA ASP A 318 10.06 -22.80 -11.51
C ASP A 318 10.78 -22.19 -12.72
N LYS A 319 10.12 -21.26 -13.42
CA LYS A 319 10.65 -20.55 -14.58
C LYS A 319 10.26 -19.08 -14.52
N THR A 320 11.11 -18.23 -15.08
CA THR A 320 10.78 -16.84 -15.37
C THR A 320 9.73 -16.80 -16.49
N VAL A 321 8.62 -16.14 -16.24
CA VAL A 321 7.53 -15.93 -17.19
C VAL A 321 7.48 -14.45 -17.53
N SER A 322 7.64 -14.14 -18.82
CA SER A 322 7.41 -12.81 -19.40
C SER A 322 5.98 -12.76 -19.92
N LEU A 323 5.12 -11.94 -19.31
CA LEU A 323 3.70 -11.88 -19.67
C LEU A 323 3.52 -11.14 -21.00
N SER A 324 2.83 -11.77 -21.96
CA SER A 324 2.46 -11.12 -23.22
C SER A 324 1.28 -10.16 -23.05
N SER A 325 0.52 -10.33 -21.96
CA SER A 325 -0.61 -9.48 -21.59
C SER A 325 -0.53 -9.20 -20.09
N PRO A 326 0.09 -8.06 -19.69
CA PRO A 326 0.27 -7.68 -18.28
C PRO A 326 -1.03 -7.64 -17.48
N PHE A 327 -0.94 -7.88 -16.18
CA PHE A 327 -2.10 -7.83 -15.27
C PHE A 327 -2.11 -6.53 -14.48
N ALA A 328 -3.22 -5.80 -14.50
CA ALA A 328 -3.38 -4.63 -13.65
C ALA A 328 -3.33 -5.03 -12.16
N ILE A 329 -2.56 -4.27 -11.37
CA ILE A 329 -2.46 -4.42 -9.92
C ILE A 329 -2.51 -3.05 -9.25
N LYS A 330 -3.21 -2.94 -8.12
CA LYS A 330 -3.37 -1.66 -7.41
C LYS A 330 -2.45 -1.56 -6.22
N ALA A 331 -2.10 -0.32 -5.87
CA ALA A 331 -1.34 -0.05 -4.66
C ALA A 331 -2.11 -0.53 -3.42
N GLY A 332 -1.48 -1.40 -2.64
CA GLY A 332 -2.06 -2.08 -1.49
C GLY A 332 -2.51 -3.51 -1.76
N ASP A 333 -2.59 -3.93 -3.02
CA ASP A 333 -2.95 -5.31 -3.35
C ASP A 333 -1.84 -6.28 -2.88
N PRO A 334 -2.20 -7.47 -2.36
CA PRO A 334 -1.25 -8.50 -1.98
C PRO A 334 -0.37 -8.96 -3.17
N ILE A 335 0.94 -8.82 -3.02
CA ILE A 335 1.96 -9.34 -3.95
C ILE A 335 2.35 -10.77 -3.57
N GLY A 336 2.52 -11.03 -2.27
CA GLY A 336 3.08 -12.26 -1.72
C GLY A 336 3.32 -12.16 -0.21
N HIS A 337 3.96 -13.17 0.35
CA HIS A 337 4.50 -13.17 1.72
C HIS A 337 6.02 -13.34 1.66
N MET A 338 6.73 -13.04 2.74
CA MET A 338 8.17 -13.32 2.83
C MET A 338 8.40 -14.82 2.77
N GLY A 339 9.36 -15.25 1.95
CA GLY A 339 9.76 -16.64 1.85
C GLY A 339 10.95 -16.95 2.75
N TYR A 340 11.03 -18.20 3.19
CA TYR A 340 12.17 -18.71 3.94
C TYR A 340 13.47 -18.68 3.10
N TYR A 341 14.57 -18.37 3.77
CA TYR A 341 15.89 -18.15 3.17
C TYR A 341 17.00 -18.56 4.15
N GLN A 342 17.90 -19.42 3.73
CA GLN A 342 19.12 -19.80 4.44
C GLN A 342 20.34 -19.17 3.75
N ALA A 343 20.90 -18.14 4.36
CA ALA A 343 22.14 -17.51 3.92
C ALA A 343 23.34 -18.32 4.42
N PRO A 344 24.32 -18.69 3.57
CA PRO A 344 25.51 -19.40 4.01
C PRO A 344 26.35 -18.55 4.97
N LYS A 345 27.04 -19.22 5.89
CA LYS A 345 28.13 -18.66 6.70
C LYS A 345 29.19 -19.74 6.93
N ASP A 346 30.37 -19.35 7.39
CA ASP A 346 31.40 -20.33 7.76
C ASP A 346 30.87 -21.27 8.85
N GLY A 347 30.93 -22.57 8.59
CA GLY A 347 30.46 -23.65 9.45
C GLY A 347 28.95 -23.83 9.52
N GLY A 348 28.14 -23.14 8.69
CA GLY A 348 26.68 -23.30 8.73
C GLY A 348 25.88 -22.30 7.90
N TYR A 349 24.75 -21.87 8.43
CA TYR A 349 23.89 -20.86 7.80
C TYR A 349 23.23 -19.92 8.82
N GLU A 350 22.63 -18.86 8.32
CA GLU A 350 21.68 -17.99 9.02
C GLU A 350 20.33 -18.09 8.30
N ALA A 351 19.29 -18.52 9.02
CA ALA A 351 17.95 -18.66 8.49
C ALA A 351 17.09 -17.45 8.84
N ARG A 352 16.23 -17.05 7.89
CA ARG A 352 15.27 -15.96 8.03
C ARG A 352 14.13 -16.10 7.02
N TYR A 353 13.03 -15.40 7.24
CA TYR A 353 12.05 -15.11 6.20
C TYR A 353 12.31 -13.71 5.68
N GLN A 354 12.47 -13.56 4.36
CA GLN A 354 12.77 -12.25 3.80
C GLN A 354 11.97 -11.98 2.53
N VAL A 355 11.82 -10.70 2.23
CA VAL A 355 11.57 -10.21 0.88
C VAL A 355 12.67 -9.20 0.52
N HIS A 356 13.17 -9.29 -0.70
CA HIS A 356 14.05 -8.28 -1.29
C HIS A 356 13.22 -7.40 -2.23
N ILE A 357 13.27 -6.09 -2.03
CA ILE A 357 12.50 -5.12 -2.82
C ILE A 357 13.46 -4.16 -3.52
N GLU A 358 13.39 -4.07 -4.84
CA GLU A 358 14.09 -3.04 -5.62
C GLU A 358 13.10 -2.08 -6.28
N CYS A 359 13.53 -0.84 -6.49
CA CYS A 359 12.83 0.16 -7.29
C CYS A 359 13.80 0.65 -8.36
N THR A 360 13.48 0.38 -9.62
CA THR A 360 14.40 0.64 -10.74
C THR A 360 13.73 1.36 -11.90
N SER A 361 14.52 1.98 -12.78
CA SER A 361 14.00 2.63 -13.99
C SER A 361 14.97 2.47 -15.17
N MET A 362 14.41 2.28 -16.35
CA MET A 362 15.10 2.35 -17.65
C MET A 362 14.82 3.64 -18.40
N ASP A 363 14.08 4.56 -17.79
CA ASP A 363 13.58 5.75 -18.44
C ASP A 363 14.67 6.83 -18.50
N ASP A 364 15.04 7.23 -19.71
CA ASP A 364 16.01 8.31 -19.93
C ASP A 364 15.46 9.68 -19.49
N ASN A 365 14.15 9.80 -19.24
CA ASN A 365 13.53 11.01 -18.70
C ASN A 365 13.77 11.19 -17.18
N LEU A 366 14.33 10.21 -16.46
CA LEU A 366 14.48 10.25 -15.00
C LEU A 366 15.08 11.57 -14.50
N GLU A 367 16.23 11.99 -15.02
CA GLU A 367 16.90 13.22 -14.54
C GLU A 367 16.03 14.46 -14.73
N LYS A 368 15.32 14.54 -15.86
CA LYS A 368 14.41 15.63 -16.15
C LYS A 368 13.20 15.59 -15.22
N PHE A 369 12.63 14.41 -14.98
CA PHE A 369 11.54 14.20 -14.02
C PHE A 369 11.88 14.77 -12.64
N LEU A 370 13.11 14.53 -12.13
CA LEU A 370 13.55 15.04 -10.82
C LEU A 370 13.54 16.57 -10.72
N THR A 371 13.63 17.29 -11.84
CA THR A 371 13.66 18.76 -11.86
C THR A 371 12.28 19.41 -11.79
N ASN A 372 11.19 18.62 -11.87
CA ASN A 372 9.82 19.11 -11.94
C ASN A 372 9.61 20.15 -13.06
N PRO A 373 9.76 19.77 -14.34
CA PRO A 373 9.84 20.72 -15.45
C PRO A 373 8.57 21.56 -15.65
N GLU A 374 7.42 21.06 -15.20
CA GLU A 374 6.14 21.75 -15.26
C GLU A 374 5.76 22.47 -13.96
N LYS A 375 6.65 22.47 -12.96
CA LYS A 375 6.43 23.09 -11.65
C LYS A 375 5.14 22.62 -10.97
N VAL A 376 4.86 21.33 -11.08
CA VAL A 376 3.68 20.71 -10.48
C VAL A 376 3.72 20.96 -8.98
N GLY A 377 2.60 21.39 -8.41
CA GLY A 377 2.47 21.69 -6.98
C GLY A 377 3.07 23.04 -6.53
N GLU A 378 3.54 23.92 -7.43
CA GLU A 378 4.07 25.26 -7.08
C GLU A 378 3.06 26.11 -6.27
N LYS A 379 1.76 25.93 -6.52
CA LYS A 379 0.68 26.63 -5.80
C LYS A 379 0.37 26.05 -4.42
N THR A 380 0.87 24.86 -4.12
CA THR A 380 0.65 24.12 -2.86
C THR A 380 1.99 23.62 -2.33
N PRO A 381 2.93 24.53 -2.01
CA PRO A 381 4.26 24.14 -1.57
C PRO A 381 4.21 23.49 -0.19
N LEU A 382 5.14 22.57 0.03
CA LEU A 382 5.23 21.77 1.25
C LEU A 382 6.54 21.98 1.99
N TRP A 383 7.52 22.56 1.31
CA TRP A 383 8.86 22.74 1.83
C TRP A 383 9.32 24.17 1.64
N LEU A 384 10.08 24.65 2.61
CA LEU A 384 10.83 25.89 2.54
C LEU A 384 12.31 25.54 2.40
N LYS A 385 12.92 25.92 1.29
CA LYS A 385 14.37 25.77 1.06
C LYS A 385 15.04 27.14 1.15
N TYR A 386 16.15 27.23 1.86
CA TYR A 386 17.03 28.40 1.86
C TYR A 386 18.45 27.99 1.48
N ALA A 387 19.17 28.89 0.83
CA ALA A 387 20.58 28.75 0.48
C ALA A 387 21.50 29.46 1.50
N PRO A 388 22.82 29.17 1.51
CA PRO A 388 23.80 29.99 2.22
C PRO A 388 23.80 31.45 1.73
N GLY A 389 24.14 32.40 2.60
CA GLY A 389 24.23 33.82 2.30
C GLY A 389 22.91 34.61 2.43
N LEU A 390 21.82 33.96 2.83
CA LEU A 390 20.51 34.61 3.03
C LEU A 390 20.54 35.49 4.28
N ALA A 391 20.13 36.75 4.13
CA ALA A 391 20.08 37.71 5.23
C ALA A 391 19.06 37.29 6.31
N LEU A 392 19.52 37.27 7.56
CA LEU A 392 18.70 36.91 8.71
C LEU A 392 18.16 38.16 9.42
N TYR A 393 17.08 37.98 10.17
CA TYR A 393 16.41 39.01 10.95
C TYR A 393 16.19 38.53 12.38
N LYS A 394 16.24 39.48 13.31
CA LYS A 394 15.93 39.28 14.73
C LYS A 394 14.63 40.00 15.08
N LYS A 395 13.82 39.35 15.90
CA LYS A 395 12.60 39.92 16.46
C LYS A 395 12.92 40.60 17.79
N ASP A 396 12.52 41.86 17.93
CA ASP A 396 12.39 42.49 19.24
C ASP A 396 11.08 42.02 19.88
N VAL A 397 11.17 41.34 21.02
CA VAL A 397 10.02 40.71 21.68
C VAL A 397 9.09 41.76 22.31
N PHE A 398 9.62 42.91 22.72
CA PHE A 398 8.86 43.97 23.37
C PHE A 398 8.06 44.79 22.35
N THR A 399 8.73 45.25 21.29
CA THR A 399 8.09 46.08 20.25
C THR A 399 7.35 45.23 19.21
N GLY A 400 7.76 43.97 19.01
CA GLY A 400 7.27 43.12 17.93
C GLY A 400 7.75 43.56 16.55
N THR A 401 8.87 44.29 16.47
CA THR A 401 9.49 44.73 15.21
C THR A 401 10.70 43.87 14.85
N PHE A 402 11.00 43.78 13.57
CA PHE A 402 12.11 42.99 13.04
C PHE A 402 13.23 43.90 12.55
N THR A 403 14.48 43.54 12.88
CA THR A 403 15.67 44.23 12.39
C THR A 403 16.62 43.25 11.72
N LYS A 404 17.31 43.72 10.68
CA LYS A 404 18.28 42.91 9.95
C LYS A 404 19.43 42.53 10.88
N ASP A 405 19.73 41.24 10.95
CA ASP A 405 20.87 40.71 11.67
C ASP A 405 22.15 40.91 10.83
N THR A 406 23.30 40.91 11.49
CA THR A 406 24.61 40.89 10.81
C THR A 406 24.94 39.51 10.26
N ARG A 407 24.28 38.47 10.78
CA ARG A 407 24.42 37.08 10.34
C ARG A 407 23.67 36.84 9.02
N VAL A 408 24.21 35.90 8.25
CA VAL A 408 23.55 35.27 7.10
C VAL A 408 23.48 33.76 7.33
N THR A 409 22.60 33.06 6.63
CA THR A 409 22.60 31.59 6.64
C THR A 409 23.96 31.07 6.18
N ALA A 410 24.51 30.07 6.85
CA ALA A 410 25.81 29.50 6.48
C ALA A 410 25.69 28.32 5.51
N ARG A 411 24.50 27.75 5.36
CA ARG A 411 24.26 26.48 4.67
C ARG A 411 22.93 26.45 3.93
N THR A 412 22.73 25.42 3.13
CA THR A 412 21.42 25.07 2.60
C THR A 412 20.58 24.40 3.69
N GLY A 413 19.30 24.75 3.80
CA GLY A 413 18.36 24.04 4.65
C GLY A 413 17.01 23.84 3.99
N ILE A 414 16.35 22.73 4.33
CA ILE A 414 15.02 22.35 3.83
C ILE A 414 14.14 22.06 5.04
N LEU A 415 13.04 22.78 5.17
CA LEU A 415 12.12 22.66 6.31
C LEU A 415 10.72 22.30 5.81
N PRO A 416 10.00 21.37 6.47
CA PRO A 416 8.57 21.19 6.21
C PRO A 416 7.85 22.50 6.50
N LEU A 417 7.15 23.06 5.52
CA LEU A 417 6.49 24.36 5.62
C LEU A 417 5.46 24.37 6.76
N LYS A 418 4.80 23.23 7.01
CA LYS A 418 3.86 23.04 8.14
C LYS A 418 4.49 23.28 9.53
N GLN A 419 5.81 23.16 9.64
CA GLN A 419 6.55 23.39 10.89
C GLN A 419 7.15 24.80 10.97
N VAL A 420 7.09 25.58 9.88
CA VAL A 420 7.63 26.94 9.81
C VAL A 420 6.57 27.92 10.32
N GLN A 421 6.86 28.58 11.45
CA GLN A 421 5.98 29.61 11.99
C GLN A 421 6.10 30.90 11.19
N THR A 422 4.97 31.56 10.98
CA THR A 422 4.90 32.91 10.39
C THR A 422 4.61 33.92 11.48
N GLU A 423 5.37 35.01 11.49
CA GLU A 423 5.17 36.14 12.38
C GLU A 423 5.05 37.44 11.59
N VAL A 424 4.36 38.44 12.15
CA VAL A 424 4.09 39.71 11.47
C VAL A 424 4.71 40.85 12.25
N ASP A 425 5.47 41.69 11.56
CA ASP A 425 5.99 42.93 12.12
C ASP A 425 4.83 43.87 12.48
N LYS A 426 4.78 44.32 13.74
CA LYS A 426 3.67 45.16 14.21
C LYS A 426 3.62 46.53 13.53
N SER A 427 4.75 47.03 13.05
CA SER A 427 4.90 48.35 12.43
C SER A 427 4.72 48.30 10.91
N THR A 428 5.50 47.47 10.21
CA THR A 428 5.54 47.43 8.74
C THR A 428 4.50 46.48 8.15
N LYS A 429 3.91 45.60 8.98
CA LYS A 429 3.04 44.49 8.56
C LYS A 429 3.72 43.46 7.65
N GLN A 430 5.04 43.53 7.49
CA GLN A 430 5.83 42.52 6.80
C GLN A 430 5.75 41.20 7.57
N GLU A 431 5.50 40.11 6.84
CA GLU A 431 5.53 38.78 7.42
C GLU A 431 6.94 38.16 7.34
N TYR A 432 7.29 37.34 8.32
CA TYR A 432 8.56 36.66 8.43
C TYR A 432 8.36 35.17 8.73
N TRP A 433 9.17 34.32 8.11
CA TRP A 433 9.28 32.91 8.45
C TRP A 433 10.36 32.69 9.51
N GLN A 434 10.06 31.89 10.52
CA GLN A 434 11.02 31.48 11.54
C GLN A 434 11.88 30.30 11.04
N LEU A 435 13.18 30.50 10.90
CA LEU A 435 14.16 29.46 10.61
C LEU A 435 14.74 28.95 11.94
N ARG A 436 14.12 27.90 12.51
CA ARG A 436 14.56 27.32 13.80
C ARG A 436 16.03 26.88 13.82
N PRO A 437 16.58 26.21 12.78
CA PRO A 437 18.00 25.81 12.79
C PRO A 437 18.98 27.00 12.85
N GLU A 438 18.57 28.16 12.36
CA GLU A 438 19.37 29.39 12.35
C GLU A 438 19.09 30.29 13.57
N ASN A 439 18.07 29.93 14.36
CA ASN A 439 17.49 30.73 15.44
C ASN A 439 17.27 32.19 15.00
N ALA A 440 16.61 32.35 13.85
CA ALA A 440 16.44 33.64 13.19
C ALA A 440 15.21 33.65 12.27
N TYR A 441 14.96 34.80 11.65
CA TYR A 441 13.81 35.04 10.77
C TYR A 441 14.23 35.47 9.38
N VAL A 442 13.39 35.21 8.39
CA VAL A 442 13.58 35.67 7.01
C VAL A 442 12.27 36.25 6.45
N PRO A 443 12.31 37.34 5.68
CA PRO A 443 11.11 37.99 5.16
C PRO A 443 10.39 37.11 4.13
N LYS A 444 9.06 37.09 4.21
CA LYS A 444 8.20 36.43 3.20
C LYS A 444 8.10 37.27 1.93
N GLY A 445 7.92 36.59 0.79
CA GLY A 445 7.71 37.23 -0.51
C GLY A 445 9.00 37.62 -1.24
N GLN A 446 10.16 37.15 -0.78
CA GLN A 446 11.44 37.29 -1.49
C GLN A 446 11.69 36.08 -2.41
N VAL A 447 12.68 36.21 -3.31
CA VAL A 447 13.12 35.11 -4.21
C VAL A 447 13.69 33.94 -3.40
N GLU A 448 14.40 34.25 -2.31
CA GLU A 448 14.86 33.31 -1.30
C GLU A 448 14.26 33.72 0.06
N PRO A 449 13.83 32.77 0.91
CA PRO A 449 13.85 31.32 0.69
C PRO A 449 12.81 30.83 -0.34
N GLN A 450 13.15 29.78 -1.08
CA GLN A 450 12.28 29.14 -2.07
C GLN A 450 11.20 28.27 -1.44
N LEU A 451 9.99 28.37 -1.95
CA LEU A 451 8.91 27.42 -1.69
C LEU A 451 8.99 26.28 -2.70
N LEU A 452 8.98 25.04 -2.22
CA LEU A 452 9.08 23.85 -3.06
C LEU A 452 7.86 22.95 -2.89
N SER A 453 7.44 22.31 -3.97
CA SER A 453 6.45 21.22 -3.95
C SER A 453 7.11 19.89 -3.60
N GLN A 454 6.32 18.82 -3.42
CA GLN A 454 6.90 17.48 -3.26
C GLN A 454 7.63 16.97 -4.51
N TYR A 455 7.31 17.51 -5.69
CA TYR A 455 7.86 17.03 -6.96
C TYR A 455 9.19 17.66 -7.32
N ASP A 456 9.63 18.71 -6.60
CA ASP A 456 10.94 19.36 -6.81
C ASP A 456 12.11 18.50 -6.26
N LEU A 457 12.14 17.22 -6.64
CA LEU A 457 12.99 16.18 -6.04
C LEU A 457 14.48 16.54 -6.06
N ALA A 458 14.98 17.09 -7.17
CA ALA A 458 16.36 17.55 -7.28
C ALA A 458 16.68 18.65 -6.24
N LYS A 459 15.74 19.59 -6.02
CA LYS A 459 15.90 20.63 -5.00
C LYS A 459 15.71 20.09 -3.57
N LEU A 460 14.99 18.99 -3.41
CA LEU A 460 14.81 18.25 -2.15
C LEU A 460 15.96 17.29 -1.82
N GLY A 461 17.01 17.26 -2.66
CA GLY A 461 18.26 16.55 -2.42
C GLY A 461 18.41 15.23 -3.18
N PHE A 462 17.46 14.85 -4.05
CA PHE A 462 17.69 13.74 -4.96
C PHE A 462 18.75 14.10 -5.99
N ARG A 463 19.68 13.17 -6.23
CA ARG A 463 20.72 13.32 -7.25
C ARG A 463 20.94 12.00 -7.98
N THR A 464 21.48 12.09 -9.18
CA THR A 464 21.88 10.95 -9.98
C THR A 464 23.40 10.76 -9.96
N GLU A 465 23.84 9.52 -9.92
CA GLU A 465 25.23 9.13 -10.14
C GLU A 465 25.27 7.93 -11.11
N THR A 466 26.27 7.87 -11.98
CA THR A 466 26.48 6.71 -12.85
C THR A 466 27.69 5.93 -12.36
N ALA A 467 27.53 4.62 -12.19
CA ALA A 467 28.57 3.71 -11.75
C ALA A 467 28.88 2.70 -12.85
N GLU A 468 30.15 2.64 -13.25
CA GLU A 468 30.69 1.67 -14.21
C GLU A 468 31.73 0.77 -13.50
N PRO A 469 31.28 -0.12 -12.60
CA PRO A 469 32.21 -0.94 -11.84
C PRO A 469 32.82 -2.06 -12.69
N THR A 470 34.05 -2.45 -12.34
CA THR A 470 34.68 -3.66 -12.88
C THR A 470 34.27 -4.93 -12.13
N SER A 471 33.61 -4.80 -10.97
CA SER A 471 33.17 -5.89 -10.09
C SER A 471 31.97 -5.45 -9.25
N PHE A 472 31.08 -6.38 -8.91
CA PHE A 472 30.01 -6.10 -7.92
C PHE A 472 30.52 -5.96 -6.48
N ASP A 473 31.73 -6.44 -6.19
CA ASP A 473 32.38 -6.29 -4.88
C ASP A 473 33.11 -4.94 -4.80
N TYR A 474 32.51 -4.00 -4.06
CA TYR A 474 33.08 -2.69 -3.79
C TYR A 474 33.99 -2.68 -2.58
N LEU A 475 33.87 -3.67 -1.67
CA LEU A 475 34.63 -3.70 -0.44
C LEU A 475 35.41 -5.00 -0.20
N ASP A 476 36.32 -5.33 -1.12
CA ASP A 476 37.11 -6.59 -1.12
C ASP A 476 38.13 -6.73 0.04
N GLY A 477 38.37 -5.65 0.81
CA GLY A 477 39.32 -5.61 1.93
C GLY A 477 40.80 -5.65 1.52
N LYS A 478 41.10 -5.66 0.22
CA LYS A 478 42.44 -5.76 -0.35
C LYS A 478 42.85 -4.44 -1.00
N LYS A 479 41.99 -3.85 -1.83
CA LYS A 479 42.25 -2.63 -2.60
C LYS A 479 41.37 -1.48 -2.11
N GLN A 480 41.93 -0.28 -1.96
CA GLN A 480 41.14 0.88 -1.59
C GLN A 480 39.96 1.09 -2.56
N PRO A 481 38.74 1.33 -2.05
CA PRO A 481 37.57 1.48 -2.89
C PRO A 481 37.54 2.87 -3.55
N THR A 482 37.94 2.94 -4.81
CA THR A 482 38.01 4.17 -5.61
C THR A 482 36.73 4.43 -6.42
N GLY A 483 36.70 5.51 -7.20
CA GLY A 483 35.60 5.79 -8.13
C GLY A 483 34.28 6.06 -7.40
N PHE A 484 33.24 5.29 -7.75
CA PHE A 484 31.90 5.46 -7.21
C PHE A 484 31.86 5.41 -5.67
N PHE A 485 32.53 4.45 -5.03
CA PHE A 485 32.53 4.37 -3.56
C PHE A 485 33.13 5.63 -2.91
N ARG A 486 34.26 6.11 -3.43
CA ARG A 486 34.91 7.35 -2.96
C ARG A 486 33.98 8.55 -3.14
N SER A 487 33.23 8.63 -4.24
CA SER A 487 32.21 9.67 -4.48
C SER A 487 31.18 9.70 -3.34
N LEU A 488 30.66 8.53 -2.95
CA LEU A 488 29.69 8.43 -1.85
C LEU A 488 30.25 8.91 -0.50
N ILE A 489 31.48 8.50 -0.16
CA ILE A 489 32.15 8.98 1.07
C ILE A 489 32.38 10.49 1.02
N ASN A 490 32.69 11.05 -0.15
CA ASN A 490 32.83 12.49 -0.32
C ASN A 490 31.49 13.22 -0.12
N SER A 491 30.38 12.71 -0.66
CA SER A 491 29.05 13.29 -0.40
C SER A 491 28.67 13.26 1.08
N LEU A 492 29.04 12.20 1.80
CA LEU A 492 28.85 12.11 3.24
C LEU A 492 29.75 13.08 4.02
N TYR A 493 30.99 13.26 3.56
CA TYR A 493 31.91 14.27 4.10
C TYR A 493 31.34 15.68 3.96
N GLU A 494 30.84 16.05 2.78
CA GLU A 494 30.23 17.36 2.52
C GLU A 494 29.02 17.59 3.43
N ALA A 495 28.14 16.60 3.54
CA ALA A 495 26.99 16.68 4.45
C ALA A 495 27.39 16.79 5.93
N ALA A 496 28.44 16.10 6.35
CA ALA A 496 28.99 16.21 7.70
C ALA A 496 29.70 17.54 7.96
N ASN A 497 30.28 18.15 6.94
CA ASN A 497 30.91 19.47 7.04
C ASN A 497 29.86 20.58 7.24
N ASP A 498 28.67 20.41 6.66
CA ASP A 498 27.53 21.31 6.80
C ASP A 498 26.70 21.08 8.09
N ASP A 499 27.03 20.03 8.87
CA ASP A 499 26.37 19.70 10.12
C ASP A 499 26.87 20.60 11.28
N THR A 500 25.92 21.25 11.95
CA THR A 500 26.20 22.18 13.06
C THR A 500 25.89 21.59 14.43
N ARG A 501 25.40 20.36 14.50
CA ARG A 501 25.14 19.69 15.78
C ARG A 501 26.47 19.49 16.49
N THR A 502 26.63 20.05 17.69
CA THR A 502 27.88 19.94 18.47
C THR A 502 28.26 18.47 18.72
N SER A 503 27.27 17.59 18.89
CA SER A 503 27.44 16.14 19.01
C SER A 503 28.07 15.48 17.77
N HIS A 504 28.02 16.12 16.61
CA HIS A 504 28.47 15.60 15.31
C HIS A 504 29.78 16.24 14.82
N ALA A 505 30.39 17.13 15.61
CA ALA A 505 31.57 17.91 15.21
C ALA A 505 32.77 17.06 14.75
N LEU A 506 32.90 15.83 15.27
CA LEU A 506 33.98 14.90 14.92
C LEU A 506 33.71 14.09 13.64
N VAL A 507 32.47 14.04 13.15
CA VAL A 507 32.09 13.15 12.04
C VAL A 507 32.76 13.54 10.73
N LYS A 508 32.86 14.84 10.43
CA LYS A 508 33.58 15.33 9.24
C LYS A 508 35.05 14.92 9.22
N HIS A 509 35.71 14.92 10.38
CA HIS A 509 37.11 14.52 10.49
C HIS A 509 37.27 13.02 10.25
N ASN A 510 36.27 12.22 10.64
CA ASN A 510 36.26 10.79 10.34
C ASN A 510 36.15 10.55 8.82
N TYR A 511 35.24 11.21 8.13
CA TYR A 511 35.12 11.05 6.67
C TYR A 511 36.35 11.59 5.93
N GLN A 512 36.91 12.73 6.34
CA GLN A 512 38.17 13.23 5.77
C GLN A 512 39.28 12.20 5.86
N ARG A 513 39.46 11.58 7.04
CA ARG A 513 40.45 10.52 7.25
C ARG A 513 40.21 9.31 6.33
N LEU A 514 38.96 8.95 6.07
CA LEU A 514 38.64 7.85 5.14
C LEU A 514 38.97 8.23 3.69
N LEU A 515 38.67 9.47 3.28
CA LEU A 515 39.07 9.98 1.96
C LEU A 515 40.59 9.99 1.80
N ASP A 516 41.33 10.49 2.79
CA ASP A 516 42.79 10.52 2.76
C ASP A 516 43.38 9.10 2.66
N LYS A 517 42.77 8.10 3.34
CA LYS A 517 43.15 6.69 3.22
C LYS A 517 42.91 6.12 1.81
N ILE A 518 41.78 6.46 1.20
CA ILE A 518 41.47 6.05 -0.18
C ILE A 518 42.48 6.67 -1.14
N ASP A 519 42.68 7.99 -1.03
CA ASP A 519 43.47 8.77 -1.97
C ASP A 519 44.98 8.51 -1.83
N SER A 520 45.46 8.14 -0.65
CA SER A 520 46.85 7.72 -0.43
C SER A 520 47.14 6.31 -0.98
N GLY A 521 46.13 5.54 -1.34
CA GLY A 521 46.30 4.15 -1.80
C GLY A 521 46.85 3.23 -0.71
N SER A 522 46.63 3.54 0.57
CA SER A 522 47.12 2.75 1.71
C SER A 522 46.79 1.27 1.54
N ASP A 523 47.78 0.40 1.80
CA ASP A 523 47.60 -1.05 1.82
C ASP A 523 46.49 -1.47 2.79
N ARG A 524 45.68 -2.47 2.41
CA ARG A 524 44.62 -3.17 3.17
C ARG A 524 43.82 -2.29 4.16
N TYR A 525 42.53 -2.13 3.88
CA TYR A 525 41.61 -1.43 4.78
C TYR A 525 40.60 -2.40 5.41
N SER A 526 39.79 -1.91 6.35
CA SER A 526 38.70 -2.69 6.95
C SER A 526 37.39 -2.44 6.17
N PRO A 527 36.82 -3.45 5.49
CA PRO A 527 35.50 -3.33 4.86
C PRO A 527 34.41 -2.84 5.81
N MET A 528 34.44 -3.34 7.06
CA MET A 528 33.45 -2.99 8.08
C MET A 528 33.54 -1.52 8.53
N GLU A 529 34.75 -0.94 8.58
CA GLU A 529 34.93 0.49 8.88
C GLU A 529 34.23 1.36 7.82
N TYR A 530 34.44 1.02 6.55
CA TYR A 530 33.93 1.78 5.40
C TYR A 530 32.42 1.58 5.25
N TRP A 531 31.94 0.35 5.42
CA TRP A 531 30.52 0.03 5.40
C TRP A 531 29.75 0.78 6.50
N ARG A 532 30.28 0.81 7.74
CA ARG A 532 29.66 1.59 8.84
C ARG A 532 29.65 3.09 8.58
N ALA A 533 30.70 3.61 7.94
CA ALA A 533 30.76 5.01 7.55
C ALA A 533 29.71 5.34 6.49
N LEU A 534 29.54 4.47 5.49
CA LEU A 534 28.54 4.63 4.43
C LEU A 534 27.11 4.61 4.99
N HIS A 535 26.81 3.67 5.89
CA HIS A 535 25.48 3.47 6.49
C HIS A 535 25.29 4.23 7.80
N ASN A 536 25.80 5.45 7.89
CA ASN A 536 25.60 6.31 9.05
C ASN A 536 24.13 6.80 9.12
N PRO A 537 23.34 6.43 10.14
CA PRO A 537 21.92 6.80 10.21
C PRO A 537 21.66 8.31 10.20
N ASP A 538 22.58 9.11 10.74
CA ASP A 538 22.46 10.58 10.81
C ASP A 538 22.53 11.27 9.45
N TYR A 539 23.12 10.61 8.45
CA TYR A 539 23.29 11.12 7.09
C TYR A 539 22.62 10.22 6.05
N ARG A 540 21.73 9.32 6.47
CA ARG A 540 21.11 8.32 5.59
C ARG A 540 20.43 8.93 4.37
N ASP A 541 19.86 10.13 4.50
CA ASP A 541 19.22 10.85 3.41
C ASP A 541 20.17 11.10 2.23
N VAL A 542 21.45 11.36 2.51
CA VAL A 542 22.48 11.57 1.47
C VAL A 542 22.58 10.33 0.59
N LEU A 543 22.61 9.14 1.20
CA LEU A 543 22.71 7.86 0.49
C LEU A 543 21.38 7.47 -0.16
N GLN A 544 20.28 7.50 0.59
CA GLN A 544 18.97 7.02 0.16
C GLN A 544 18.33 7.91 -0.93
N LYS A 545 18.74 9.17 -1.06
CA LYS A 545 18.34 10.07 -2.16
C LYS A 545 19.32 10.05 -3.35
N THR A 546 20.36 9.23 -3.30
CA THR A 546 21.25 8.99 -4.43
C THR A 546 20.65 7.90 -5.33
N ILE A 547 20.32 8.28 -6.56
CA ILE A 547 19.80 7.37 -7.59
C ILE A 547 20.97 6.96 -8.48
N VAL A 548 21.24 5.66 -8.59
CA VAL A 548 22.49 5.17 -9.20
C VAL A 548 22.19 4.41 -10.47
N LYS A 549 22.77 4.82 -11.61
CA LYS A 549 22.79 3.98 -12.81
C LYS A 549 23.86 2.91 -12.61
N HIS A 550 23.44 1.65 -12.44
CA HIS A 550 24.33 0.56 -12.09
C HIS A 550 23.97 -0.73 -12.85
N PRO A 551 24.96 -1.56 -13.25
CA PRO A 551 24.74 -2.94 -13.69
C PRO A 551 23.85 -3.72 -12.72
N SER A 552 22.85 -4.48 -13.19
CA SER A 552 22.05 -5.31 -12.28
C SER A 552 22.65 -6.70 -12.12
N ASP A 553 22.83 -7.14 -10.87
CA ASP A 553 23.20 -8.49 -10.49
C ASP A 553 22.18 -9.55 -10.95
N TRP A 554 20.93 -9.16 -11.18
CA TRP A 554 19.89 -10.02 -11.76
C TRP A 554 20.01 -10.24 -13.28
N TYR A 555 20.89 -9.47 -13.95
CA TYR A 555 21.14 -9.57 -15.39
C TYR A 555 22.34 -10.44 -15.74
N PHE A 556 23.46 -10.30 -15.02
CA PHE A 556 24.71 -10.96 -15.36
C PHE A 556 24.81 -12.37 -14.78
N LYS A 557 25.32 -13.30 -15.58
CA LYS A 557 25.54 -14.72 -15.25
C LYS A 557 26.97 -14.93 -14.78
N LYS A 558 27.23 -16.08 -14.14
CA LYS A 558 28.54 -16.39 -13.53
C LYS A 558 29.74 -16.24 -14.47
N ASP A 559 29.57 -16.48 -15.77
CA ASP A 559 30.64 -16.40 -16.77
C ASP A 559 30.91 -14.97 -17.26
N ASP A 560 30.07 -14.00 -16.91
CA ASP A 560 30.24 -12.61 -17.31
C ASP A 560 31.40 -11.94 -16.58
N ALA A 561 32.10 -11.05 -17.29
CA ALA A 561 33.35 -10.43 -16.84
C ALA A 561 33.23 -9.71 -15.48
N ILE A 562 32.07 -9.13 -15.16
CA ILE A 562 31.84 -8.40 -13.91
C ILE A 562 31.83 -9.31 -12.67
N TRP A 563 31.51 -10.60 -12.82
CA TRP A 563 31.52 -11.58 -11.72
C TRP A 563 32.90 -12.22 -11.51
N GLN A 564 33.74 -12.20 -12.54
CA GLN A 564 35.03 -12.89 -12.53
C GLN A 564 36.00 -12.40 -11.44
N PRO A 565 36.14 -11.09 -11.12
CA PRO A 565 37.03 -10.65 -10.05
C PRO A 565 36.68 -11.27 -8.69
N PHE A 566 35.39 -11.32 -8.35
CA PHE A 566 34.89 -11.91 -7.11
C PHE A 566 35.06 -13.44 -7.10
N LEU A 567 34.57 -14.14 -8.13
CA LEU A 567 34.63 -15.61 -8.20
C LEU A 567 36.08 -16.14 -8.24
N ASN A 568 36.98 -15.44 -8.92
CA ASN A 568 38.40 -15.85 -8.96
C ASN A 568 39.13 -15.60 -7.65
N ALA A 569 38.74 -14.57 -6.88
CA ALA A 569 39.26 -14.37 -5.53
C ALA A 569 38.87 -15.54 -4.61
N LEU A 570 37.61 -15.97 -4.68
CA LEU A 570 37.12 -17.13 -3.91
C LEU A 570 37.79 -18.43 -4.33
N LYS A 571 38.14 -18.62 -5.61
CA LYS A 571 38.84 -19.83 -6.08
C LYS A 571 40.08 -20.17 -5.26
N LYS A 572 40.82 -19.15 -4.82
CA LYS A 572 42.06 -19.31 -4.07
C LYS A 572 41.81 -19.39 -2.56
N ASP A 573 40.94 -18.53 -2.06
CA ASP A 573 40.81 -18.27 -0.63
C ASP A 573 39.68 -19.08 0.02
N ALA A 574 38.65 -19.48 -0.75
CA ALA A 574 37.42 -20.12 -0.27
C ALA A 574 36.67 -20.87 -1.42
N PRO A 575 37.15 -22.04 -1.87
CA PRO A 575 36.60 -22.73 -3.05
C PRO A 575 35.15 -23.21 -2.87
N GLU A 576 34.73 -23.52 -1.64
CA GLU A 576 33.34 -23.88 -1.30
C GLU A 576 32.40 -22.69 -1.53
N TRP A 577 32.80 -21.50 -1.07
CA TRP A 577 32.09 -20.24 -1.31
C TRP A 577 31.99 -19.94 -2.79
N LYS A 578 33.06 -20.18 -3.57
CA LYS A 578 33.03 -20.01 -5.01
C LYS A 578 31.92 -20.86 -5.65
N LYS A 579 31.90 -22.15 -5.32
CA LYS A 579 30.91 -23.09 -5.89
C LYS A 579 29.48 -22.68 -5.53
N TYR A 580 29.24 -22.34 -4.27
CA TYR A 580 27.95 -21.82 -3.83
C TYR A 580 27.53 -20.58 -4.65
N SER A 581 28.43 -19.61 -4.82
CA SER A 581 28.14 -18.39 -5.58
C SER A 581 27.83 -18.68 -7.05
N GLU A 582 28.58 -19.59 -7.70
CA GLU A 582 28.29 -20.01 -9.09
C GLU A 582 26.90 -20.65 -9.21
N ASP A 583 26.55 -21.57 -8.31
CA ASP A 583 25.25 -22.24 -8.30
C ASP A 583 24.09 -21.26 -7.97
N PHE A 584 24.35 -20.26 -7.11
CA PHE A 584 23.40 -19.20 -6.80
C PHE A 584 23.11 -18.33 -8.01
N LEU A 585 24.15 -17.87 -8.71
CA LEU A 585 24.01 -17.02 -9.90
C LEU A 585 23.23 -17.74 -11.02
N ASP A 586 23.51 -19.03 -11.24
CA ASP A 586 22.78 -19.85 -12.24
C ASP A 586 21.28 -19.93 -11.94
N LYS A 587 20.89 -19.94 -10.66
CA LYS A 587 19.49 -20.05 -10.22
C LYS A 587 18.78 -18.69 -10.13
N MET A 588 19.53 -17.59 -9.98
CA MET A 588 18.95 -16.30 -9.61
C MET A 588 18.99 -15.24 -10.70
N ALA A 589 19.85 -15.35 -11.71
CA ALA A 589 19.77 -14.48 -12.88
C ALA A 589 18.46 -14.72 -13.65
N TRP A 590 17.71 -13.65 -13.94
CA TRP A 590 16.38 -13.75 -14.56
C TRP A 590 16.08 -12.64 -15.58
N MET A 591 16.75 -11.48 -15.51
CA MET A 591 16.35 -10.32 -16.33
C MET A 591 16.44 -10.59 -17.83
N GLN A 592 17.43 -11.39 -18.27
CA GLN A 592 17.58 -11.76 -19.68
C GLN A 592 16.41 -12.62 -20.22
N ASP A 593 15.65 -13.27 -19.33
CA ASP A 593 14.50 -14.11 -19.72
C ASP A 593 13.21 -13.29 -19.90
N VAL A 594 13.19 -12.04 -19.45
CA VAL A 594 12.07 -11.12 -19.66
C VAL A 594 12.21 -10.52 -21.05
N THR A 595 11.40 -11.01 -21.98
CA THR A 595 11.50 -10.68 -23.41
C THR A 595 10.47 -9.63 -23.86
N THR A 596 9.40 -9.44 -23.09
CA THR A 596 8.33 -8.48 -23.42
C THR A 596 8.72 -7.04 -23.07
N GLU A 597 9.68 -6.87 -22.17
CA GLU A 597 10.28 -5.58 -21.81
C GLU A 597 11.78 -5.67 -22.10
N LYS A 598 12.35 -4.69 -22.82
CA LYS A 598 13.79 -4.68 -23.13
C LYS A 598 14.60 -4.18 -21.94
N LEU A 599 14.64 -4.97 -20.86
CA LEU A 599 15.44 -4.65 -19.68
C LEU A 599 16.93 -4.68 -20.05
N GLY A 600 17.59 -3.54 -19.90
CA GLY A 600 19.03 -3.41 -20.17
C GLY A 600 19.89 -3.97 -19.05
N PRO A 601 21.20 -4.13 -19.28
CA PRO A 601 22.14 -4.61 -18.27
C PRO A 601 22.33 -3.63 -17.11
N SER A 602 22.05 -2.34 -17.33
CA SER A 602 22.19 -1.28 -16.33
C SER A 602 20.91 -0.48 -16.21
N LEU A 603 20.46 -0.32 -14.98
CA LEU A 603 19.22 0.36 -14.60
C LEU A 603 19.55 1.54 -13.69
N TRP A 604 18.67 2.53 -13.61
CA TRP A 604 18.64 3.43 -12.46
C TRP A 604 18.07 2.69 -11.26
N HIS A 605 18.81 2.67 -10.15
CA HIS A 605 18.39 2.10 -8.87
C HIS A 605 18.05 3.22 -7.91
N MET A 606 16.90 3.10 -7.27
CA MET A 606 16.36 4.09 -6.34
C MET A 606 16.01 3.38 -5.04
N HIS A 607 16.33 4.00 -3.90
CA HIS A 607 15.86 3.43 -2.62
C HIS A 607 14.32 3.37 -2.63
N PRO A 608 13.70 2.16 -2.50
CA PRO A 608 12.26 2.00 -2.77
C PRO A 608 11.36 2.88 -1.90
N ILE A 609 11.60 2.91 -0.59
CA ILE A 609 10.81 3.72 0.35
C ILE A 609 11.09 5.21 0.18
N MET A 610 12.36 5.65 0.19
CA MET A 610 12.73 7.06 0.09
C MET A 610 12.20 7.70 -1.19
N PHE A 611 12.35 7.04 -2.33
CA PHE A 611 11.87 7.55 -3.60
C PHE A 611 10.34 7.62 -3.66
N LEU A 612 9.64 6.51 -3.42
CA LEU A 612 8.17 6.51 -3.52
C LEU A 612 7.49 7.40 -2.48
N ALA A 613 8.05 7.49 -1.26
CA ALA A 613 7.55 8.40 -0.23
C ALA A 613 7.56 9.87 -0.67
N SER A 614 8.57 10.29 -1.46
CA SER A 614 8.63 11.66 -1.98
C SER A 614 7.53 11.98 -2.99
N LEU A 615 6.95 10.94 -3.61
CA LEU A 615 5.87 11.03 -4.58
C LEU A 615 4.47 10.87 -3.94
N ILE A 616 4.39 10.37 -2.70
CA ILE A 616 3.14 10.37 -1.93
C ILE A 616 2.73 11.82 -1.77
N GLN A 617 1.62 12.21 -2.38
CA GLN A 617 1.00 13.48 -2.05
C GLN A 617 0.76 13.45 -0.54
N PRO A 618 1.23 14.44 0.24
CA PRO A 618 0.69 14.67 1.56
C PRO A 618 -0.74 15.13 1.32
N ASN A 619 -1.62 14.14 1.18
CA ASN A 619 -2.98 14.31 1.59
C ASN A 619 -2.89 14.95 2.98
N GLU A 620 -3.71 15.97 3.24
CA GLU A 620 -4.24 16.10 4.60
C GLU A 620 -4.43 14.68 5.13
N ASP A 621 -3.77 14.35 6.24
CA ASP A 621 -3.59 12.96 6.71
C ASP A 621 -4.72 12.05 6.22
N ILE A 622 -4.44 11.05 5.36
CA ILE A 622 -5.48 10.26 4.70
C ILE A 622 -6.48 9.69 5.70
N ARG A 623 -6.06 9.48 6.96
CA ARG A 623 -6.93 9.12 8.09
C ARG A 623 -8.00 10.17 8.37
N ILE A 624 -7.62 11.45 8.34
CA ILE A 624 -8.52 12.61 8.44
C ILE A 624 -9.42 12.73 7.22
N LEU A 625 -8.92 12.53 5.99
CA LEU A 625 -9.80 12.55 4.81
C LEU A 625 -10.83 11.42 4.83
N ARG A 626 -10.43 10.21 5.26
CA ARG A 626 -11.34 9.07 5.49
C ARG A 626 -12.40 9.43 6.53
N LEU A 627 -12.00 10.05 7.64
CA LEU A 627 -12.92 10.52 8.66
C LEU A 627 -13.91 11.55 8.10
N ARG A 628 -13.42 12.55 7.35
CA ARG A 628 -14.24 13.58 6.71
C ARG A 628 -15.22 12.98 5.71
N ALA A 629 -14.78 12.06 4.87
CA ALA A 629 -15.64 11.32 3.95
C ALA A 629 -16.72 10.51 4.70
N PHE A 630 -16.36 9.89 5.83
CA PHE A 630 -17.28 9.14 6.67
C PHE A 630 -18.34 10.04 7.33
N LEU A 631 -17.95 11.24 7.80
CA LEU A 631 -18.89 12.24 8.29
C LEU A 631 -19.92 12.62 7.21
N ARG A 632 -19.46 12.87 5.98
CA ARG A 632 -20.35 13.18 4.85
C ARG A 632 -21.26 12.02 4.49
N MET A 633 -20.73 10.80 4.57
CA MET A 633 -21.48 9.56 4.34
C MET A 633 -22.63 9.39 5.34
N ILE A 634 -22.44 9.68 6.64
CA ILE A 634 -23.50 9.58 7.66
C ILE A 634 -24.71 10.46 7.30
N ARG A 635 -24.47 11.65 6.75
CA ARG A 635 -25.53 12.59 6.32
C ARG A 635 -26.45 12.03 5.24
N ILE A 636 -26.01 11.02 4.48
CA ILE A 636 -26.85 10.34 3.49
C ILE A 636 -27.98 9.60 4.18
N GLY A 637 -27.64 8.82 5.21
CA GLY A 637 -28.62 8.04 5.96
C GLY A 637 -29.62 8.94 6.69
N GLU A 638 -29.14 10.07 7.20
CA GLU A 638 -29.98 11.04 7.92
C GLU A 638 -30.80 11.96 6.99
N GLY A 639 -30.59 11.92 5.68
CA GLY A 639 -31.31 12.77 4.72
C GLY A 639 -30.90 14.25 4.76
N THR A 640 -29.68 14.56 5.20
CA THR A 640 -29.16 15.91 5.52
C THR A 640 -27.94 16.29 4.67
N ILE A 641 -27.86 15.77 3.45
CA ILE A 641 -26.70 15.95 2.54
C ILE A 641 -26.51 17.42 2.14
N GLN A 642 -27.60 18.18 2.00
CA GLN A 642 -27.56 19.59 1.61
C GLN A 642 -27.08 20.49 2.75
N GLU A 643 -26.72 21.72 2.42
CA GLU A 643 -26.23 22.72 3.39
C GLU A 643 -27.25 23.03 4.49
N ASP A 644 -28.54 23.08 4.13
CA ASP A 644 -29.61 23.23 5.09
C ASP A 644 -29.81 22.00 6.01
N GLY A 645 -29.11 20.90 5.75
CA GLY A 645 -28.99 19.73 6.62
C GLY A 645 -28.57 20.10 8.04
N TYR A 646 -27.64 21.05 8.20
CA TYR A 646 -27.17 21.52 9.51
C TYR A 646 -28.25 22.20 10.35
N ARG A 647 -29.34 22.66 9.73
CA ARG A 647 -30.48 23.27 10.41
C ARG A 647 -31.74 22.40 10.38
N THR A 648 -31.64 21.15 9.93
CA THR A 648 -32.81 20.27 9.74
C THR A 648 -33.18 19.57 11.03
N MET A 649 -34.43 19.65 11.44
CA MET A 649 -35.02 18.90 12.54
C MET A 649 -35.75 17.67 12.01
N PHE A 650 -36.05 16.72 12.90
CA PHE A 650 -36.97 15.63 12.63
C PHE A 650 -38.25 16.17 11.97
N THR A 651 -38.75 15.51 10.93
CA THR A 651 -39.81 15.94 9.98
C THR A 651 -39.40 16.91 8.87
N GLY A 652 -38.14 17.37 8.83
CA GLY A 652 -37.61 18.23 7.76
C GLY A 652 -37.76 19.73 8.02
N VAL A 653 -38.43 20.12 9.12
CA VAL A 653 -38.55 21.52 9.56
C VAL A 653 -37.18 22.09 9.88
N LYS A 654 -36.97 23.39 9.63
CA LYS A 654 -35.66 24.04 9.83
C LYS A 654 -35.68 24.98 11.04
N PHE A 655 -34.61 24.99 11.81
CA PHE A 655 -34.36 26.04 12.82
C PHE A 655 -33.43 27.12 12.26
N THR A 656 -33.31 28.26 12.94
CA THR A 656 -32.48 29.40 12.49
C THR A 656 -31.41 29.82 13.50
N ASP A 657 -31.60 29.52 14.79
CA ASP A 657 -30.66 29.86 15.86
C ASP A 657 -29.70 28.69 16.15
N PHE A 658 -28.41 28.89 15.89
CA PHE A 658 -27.35 27.91 16.15
C PHE A 658 -26.70 28.08 17.53
N SER A 659 -27.10 29.06 18.36
CA SER A 659 -26.50 29.27 19.69
C SER A 659 -26.68 28.05 20.61
N LYS A 660 -27.67 27.20 20.33
CA LYS A 660 -27.98 25.97 21.06
C LYS A 660 -28.74 24.99 20.18
N HIS A 661 -28.79 23.74 20.61
CA HIS A 661 -29.67 22.75 20.02
C HIS A 661 -31.15 23.17 20.20
N PRO A 662 -32.01 23.06 19.17
CA PRO A 662 -33.37 23.64 19.20
C PRO A 662 -34.26 23.03 20.29
N ASN A 663 -34.07 21.74 20.62
CA ASN A 663 -34.85 21.01 21.63
C ASN A 663 -36.37 21.09 21.40
N ILE A 664 -36.78 21.04 20.14
CA ILE A 664 -38.18 21.01 19.74
C ILE A 664 -38.55 19.56 19.47
N ARG A 665 -39.65 19.09 20.08
CA ARG A 665 -40.18 17.75 19.84
C ARG A 665 -41.06 17.79 18.60
N HIS A 666 -40.76 16.91 17.65
CA HIS A 666 -41.60 16.66 16.49
C HIS A 666 -42.10 15.22 16.53
N GLU A 667 -43.33 15.01 16.06
CA GLU A 667 -43.95 13.69 15.96
C GLU A 667 -44.22 13.34 14.50
N ALA A 668 -43.80 12.14 14.09
CA ALA A 668 -44.14 11.59 12.79
C ALA A 668 -44.19 10.06 12.88
N ASN A 669 -45.18 9.45 12.22
CA ASN A 669 -45.37 8.00 12.18
C ASN A 669 -45.36 7.33 13.57
N GLY A 670 -45.95 7.99 14.58
CA GLY A 670 -46.00 7.49 15.97
C GLY A 670 -44.69 7.56 16.75
N VAL A 671 -43.65 8.21 16.20
CA VAL A 671 -42.36 8.43 16.86
C VAL A 671 -42.20 9.90 17.20
N VAL A 672 -41.92 10.21 18.47
CA VAL A 672 -41.56 11.55 18.94
C VAL A 672 -40.05 11.66 19.05
N SER A 673 -39.46 12.63 18.37
CA SER A 673 -38.01 12.85 18.38
C SER A 673 -37.65 14.32 18.54
N THR A 674 -36.46 14.56 19.12
CA THR A 674 -35.83 15.88 19.19
C THR A 674 -34.66 16.02 18.22
N ALA A 675 -34.49 15.06 17.31
CA ALA A 675 -33.36 15.01 16.42
C ALA A 675 -33.21 16.30 15.60
N ALA A 676 -32.01 16.87 15.58
CA ALA A 676 -31.70 18.06 14.81
C ALA A 676 -30.25 18.08 14.30
N GLY A 677 -30.04 18.88 13.25
CA GLY A 677 -28.74 19.11 12.64
C GLY A 677 -28.33 18.05 11.61
N ALA A 678 -27.14 18.22 11.06
CA ALA A 678 -26.63 17.39 9.97
C ALA A 678 -26.51 15.91 10.36
N TYR A 679 -26.33 15.62 11.63
CA TYR A 679 -26.17 14.26 12.14
C TYR A 679 -27.33 13.82 13.04
N GLN A 680 -28.45 14.55 13.00
CA GLN A 680 -29.70 14.24 13.72
C GLN A 680 -29.49 13.96 15.22
N PHE A 681 -28.72 14.83 15.90
CA PHE A 681 -28.47 14.72 17.34
C PHE A 681 -29.77 14.81 18.13
N LEU A 682 -29.98 13.90 19.08
CA LEU A 682 -31.00 14.09 20.11
C LEU A 682 -30.55 15.15 21.11
N TYR A 683 -31.50 15.90 21.69
CA TYR A 683 -31.17 16.95 22.66
C TYR A 683 -30.33 16.44 23.85
N GLY A 684 -30.68 15.27 24.39
CA GLY A 684 -29.93 14.65 25.49
C GLY A 684 -28.49 14.30 25.10
N THR A 685 -28.31 13.76 23.89
CA THR A 685 -26.98 13.45 23.32
C THR A 685 -26.16 14.72 23.15
N TRP A 686 -26.71 15.75 22.52
CA TRP A 686 -26.02 17.02 22.34
C TRP A 686 -25.63 17.66 23.67
N ARG A 687 -26.52 17.68 24.66
CA ARG A 687 -26.23 18.24 26.00
C ARG A 687 -25.08 17.50 26.70
N ASN A 688 -24.91 16.21 26.44
CA ASN A 688 -23.77 15.45 26.97
C ASN A 688 -22.47 15.82 26.25
N LEU A 689 -22.49 15.92 24.92
CA LEU A 689 -21.35 16.35 24.13
C LEU A 689 -20.92 17.78 24.50
N GLN A 690 -21.88 18.70 24.60
CA GLN A 690 -21.63 20.09 24.95
C GLN A 690 -20.93 20.23 26.30
N ARG A 691 -21.35 19.44 27.31
CA ARG A 691 -20.70 19.43 28.63
C ARG A 691 -19.31 18.79 28.59
N ARG A 692 -19.15 17.69 27.86
CA ARG A 692 -17.91 16.91 27.84
C ARG A 692 -16.79 17.59 27.08
N TYR A 693 -17.11 18.23 25.95
CA TYR A 693 -16.13 18.83 25.03
C TYR A 693 -16.19 20.36 25.01
N SER A 694 -16.99 20.96 25.91
CA SER A 694 -17.14 22.41 26.04
C SER A 694 -17.53 23.12 24.74
N PHE A 695 -18.40 22.51 23.92
CA PHE A 695 -18.88 23.15 22.69
C PHE A 695 -19.68 24.43 23.02
N PRO A 696 -19.30 25.60 22.47
CA PRO A 696 -19.94 26.87 22.83
C PRO A 696 -21.34 27.03 22.25
N ASP A 697 -21.63 26.37 21.12
CA ASP A 697 -22.86 26.51 20.36
C ASP A 697 -23.15 25.23 19.54
N PHE A 698 -24.27 25.20 18.82
CA PHE A 698 -24.66 24.12 17.91
C PHE A 698 -24.33 24.43 16.44
N SER A 699 -23.32 25.29 16.16
CA SER A 699 -22.92 25.66 14.81
C SER A 699 -22.55 24.46 13.93
N PRO A 700 -22.62 24.58 12.59
CA PRO A 700 -22.23 23.50 11.67
C PRO A 700 -20.87 22.87 11.99
N SER A 701 -19.85 23.70 12.27
CA SER A 701 -18.52 23.22 12.64
C SER A 701 -18.54 22.39 13.95
N ASN A 702 -19.32 22.79 14.95
CA ASN A 702 -19.41 22.03 16.22
C ASN A 702 -20.28 20.77 16.09
N GLN A 703 -21.24 20.75 15.15
CA GLN A 703 -21.95 19.53 14.78
C GLN A 703 -21.01 18.49 14.17
N ASP A 704 -20.12 18.90 13.26
CA ASP A 704 -19.11 17.99 12.67
C ASP A 704 -18.21 17.39 13.77
N LEU A 705 -17.68 18.22 14.68
CA LEU A 705 -16.85 17.76 15.80
C LEU A 705 -17.64 16.88 16.78
N GLY A 706 -18.91 17.20 17.03
CA GLY A 706 -19.81 16.38 17.83
C GLY A 706 -20.04 15.00 17.22
N CYS A 707 -20.12 14.90 15.89
CA CYS A 707 -20.23 13.61 15.20
C CYS A 707 -18.95 12.79 15.39
N ILE A 708 -17.76 13.39 15.27
CA ILE A 708 -16.48 12.72 15.55
C ILE A 708 -16.46 12.16 16.98
N ALA A 709 -16.95 12.92 17.95
CA ALA A 709 -17.03 12.47 19.34
C ALA A 709 -17.94 11.24 19.53
N LEU A 710 -19.04 11.15 18.77
CA LEU A 710 -19.92 9.98 18.78
C LEU A 710 -19.25 8.77 18.10
N ILE A 711 -18.58 8.98 16.97
CA ILE A 711 -17.77 7.93 16.30
C ILE A 711 -16.74 7.35 17.28
N ALA A 712 -16.02 8.22 18.00
CA ALA A 712 -15.06 7.83 19.03
C ALA A 712 -15.74 7.07 20.18
N GLY A 713 -16.90 7.52 20.65
CA GLY A 713 -17.70 6.83 21.67
C GLY A 713 -18.13 5.42 21.26
N ARG A 714 -18.23 5.14 19.96
CA ARG A 714 -18.50 3.81 19.39
C ARG A 714 -17.23 3.00 19.10
N LYS A 715 -16.06 3.48 19.53
CA LYS A 715 -14.74 2.88 19.24
C LYS A 715 -14.47 2.70 17.74
N ALA A 716 -15.10 3.54 16.91
CA ALA A 716 -15.00 3.43 15.46
C ALA A 716 -14.03 4.44 14.84
N LEU A 717 -13.46 5.37 15.63
CA LEU A 717 -12.61 6.44 15.12
C LEU A 717 -11.37 5.89 14.39
N ASP A 718 -10.61 5.01 15.05
CA ASP A 718 -9.46 4.31 14.46
C ASP A 718 -9.84 3.48 13.23
N VAL A 719 -10.96 2.77 13.31
CA VAL A 719 -11.48 1.90 12.25
C VAL A 719 -11.79 2.71 10.98
N VAL A 720 -12.42 3.88 11.13
CA VAL A 720 -12.65 4.82 10.02
C VAL A 720 -11.33 5.34 9.47
N MET A 721 -10.42 5.79 10.34
CA MET A 721 -9.11 6.32 9.97
C MET A 721 -8.25 5.30 9.21
N GLN A 722 -8.37 4.02 9.53
CA GLN A 722 -7.71 2.91 8.83
C GLN A 722 -8.39 2.52 7.51
N GLY A 723 -9.56 3.10 7.18
CA GLY A 723 -10.30 2.79 5.97
C GLY A 723 -11.11 1.50 6.05
N LYS A 724 -11.30 0.93 7.24
CA LYS A 724 -12.12 -0.27 7.48
C LYS A 724 -13.62 0.09 7.55
N ILE A 725 -14.14 0.70 6.49
CA ILE A 725 -15.44 1.40 6.51
C ILE A 725 -16.63 0.48 6.75
N SER A 726 -16.60 -0.75 6.25
CA SER A 726 -17.65 -1.72 6.55
C SER A 726 -17.74 -2.07 8.04
N GLU A 727 -16.60 -2.15 8.73
CA GLU A 727 -16.53 -2.39 10.17
C GLU A 727 -16.96 -1.13 10.94
N ALA A 728 -16.53 0.06 10.50
CA ALA A 728 -16.97 1.32 11.09
C ALA A 728 -18.49 1.51 11.00
N ILE A 729 -19.11 1.21 9.85
CA ILE A 729 -20.57 1.21 9.69
C ILE A 729 -21.20 0.27 10.71
N HIS A 730 -20.66 -0.94 10.88
CA HIS A 730 -21.16 -1.90 11.84
C HIS A 730 -21.10 -1.33 13.27
N LEU A 731 -19.97 -0.78 13.71
CA LEU A 731 -19.82 -0.21 15.05
C LEU A 731 -20.75 1.00 15.29
N CYS A 732 -20.96 1.81 14.28
CA CYS A 732 -21.76 3.04 14.35
C CYS A 732 -23.28 2.82 14.19
N ARG A 733 -23.74 1.64 13.75
CA ARG A 733 -25.16 1.37 13.44
C ARG A 733 -26.15 1.54 14.59
N ILE A 734 -25.65 1.53 15.82
CA ILE A 734 -26.47 1.72 17.03
C ILE A 734 -26.62 3.21 17.38
N GLU A 735 -25.75 4.08 16.87
CA GLU A 735 -25.83 5.53 17.04
C GLU A 735 -26.74 6.16 15.99
N TRP A 736 -26.54 5.81 14.72
CA TRP A 736 -27.34 6.32 13.61
C TRP A 736 -28.25 5.23 13.06
N ALA A 737 -29.56 5.43 13.26
CA ALA A 737 -30.56 4.43 12.92
C ALA A 737 -30.67 4.15 11.42
N SER A 738 -30.18 5.08 10.59
CA SER A 738 -30.15 5.00 9.14
C SER A 738 -29.06 4.08 8.58
N LEU A 739 -28.05 3.70 9.39
CA LEU A 739 -26.95 2.88 8.91
C LEU A 739 -27.35 1.40 8.73
N PRO A 740 -26.79 0.70 7.73
CA PRO A 740 -27.06 -0.71 7.48
C PRO A 740 -26.91 -1.60 8.72
N GLY A 741 -27.93 -2.42 9.00
CA GLY A 741 -27.92 -3.35 10.14
C GLY A 741 -28.24 -2.73 11.50
N SER A 742 -28.73 -1.50 11.53
CA SER A 742 -29.27 -0.83 12.73
C SER A 742 -30.39 -1.66 13.38
N PRO A 743 -30.39 -1.82 14.72
CA PRO A 743 -31.42 -2.58 15.44
C PRO A 743 -32.72 -1.80 15.68
N HIS A 744 -32.78 -0.51 15.30
CA HIS A 744 -33.86 0.41 15.69
C HIS A 744 -35.18 0.21 14.90
N GLY A 745 -35.25 -0.78 14.01
CA GLY A 745 -36.46 -1.09 13.22
C GLY A 745 -36.85 -0.03 12.19
N GLN A 746 -36.02 1.00 12.01
CA GLN A 746 -36.22 2.06 11.02
C GLN A 746 -35.62 1.67 9.66
N PRO A 747 -36.08 2.27 8.53
CA PRO A 747 -35.47 2.02 7.22
C PRO A 747 -33.98 2.34 7.23
N THR A 748 -33.17 1.37 6.82
CA THR A 748 -31.72 1.54 6.70
C THR A 748 -31.33 1.79 5.26
N ALA A 749 -30.26 2.54 5.05
CA ALA A 749 -29.71 2.79 3.74
C ALA A 749 -29.12 1.51 3.12
N ASN A 750 -29.10 1.46 1.78
CA ASN A 750 -28.49 0.35 1.07
C ASN A 750 -26.96 0.35 1.26
N LYS A 751 -26.40 -0.76 1.76
CA LYS A 751 -24.97 -0.87 2.06
C LYS A 751 -24.07 -0.60 0.84
N LYS A 752 -24.45 -1.10 -0.34
CA LYS A 752 -23.67 -0.90 -1.59
C LYS A 752 -23.64 0.59 -1.96
N MET A 753 -24.80 1.24 -1.95
CA MET A 753 -24.92 2.67 -2.26
C MET A 753 -24.12 3.54 -1.29
N ILE A 754 -24.17 3.26 0.02
CA ILE A 754 -23.41 4.03 1.03
C ILE A 754 -21.90 3.87 0.82
N MET A 755 -21.42 2.66 0.51
CA MET A 755 -20.00 2.44 0.22
C MET A 755 -19.55 3.17 -1.05
N GLU A 756 -20.34 3.11 -2.12
CA GLU A 756 -20.05 3.86 -3.37
C GLU A 756 -19.99 5.38 -3.11
N LYS A 757 -20.88 5.89 -2.27
CA LYS A 757 -20.89 7.32 -1.90
C LYS A 757 -19.74 7.71 -0.98
N TYR A 758 -19.33 6.84 -0.07
CA TYR A 758 -18.14 7.06 0.73
C TYR A 758 -16.90 7.21 -0.15
N GLU A 759 -16.70 6.31 -1.12
CA GLU A 759 -15.55 6.40 -2.04
C GLU A 759 -15.58 7.67 -2.88
N LEU A 760 -16.77 8.08 -3.34
CA LEU A 760 -16.95 9.36 -4.03
C LEU A 760 -16.55 10.54 -3.13
N TYR A 761 -17.03 10.59 -1.89
CA TYR A 761 -16.68 11.66 -0.96
C TYR A 761 -15.20 11.65 -0.60
N LEU A 762 -14.58 10.48 -0.46
CA LEU A 762 -13.14 10.38 -0.22
C LEU A 762 -12.34 10.95 -1.40
N ALA A 763 -12.78 10.71 -2.64
CA ALA A 763 -12.17 11.32 -3.82
C ALA A 763 -12.34 12.85 -3.82
N GLU A 764 -13.53 13.35 -3.50
CA GLU A 764 -13.80 14.80 -3.41
C GLU A 764 -12.98 15.47 -2.29
N GLU A 765 -12.87 14.85 -1.10
CA GLU A 765 -12.07 15.36 0.00
C GLU A 765 -10.58 15.46 -0.38
N LYS A 766 -10.05 14.50 -1.14
CA LYS A 766 -8.67 14.57 -1.68
C LYS A 766 -8.47 15.73 -2.66
N GLU A 767 -9.53 16.17 -3.33
CA GLU A 767 -9.53 17.34 -4.21
C GLU A 767 -9.81 18.66 -3.46
N GLY A 768 -9.92 18.63 -2.12
CA GLY A 768 -10.29 19.78 -1.31
C GLY A 768 -11.76 20.21 -1.44
N LYS A 769 -12.61 19.36 -2.05
CA LYS A 769 -14.04 19.61 -2.20
C LYS A 769 -14.79 18.97 -1.04
N THR A 770 -15.37 19.79 -0.18
CA THR A 770 -16.07 19.32 1.02
C THR A 770 -17.37 20.06 1.26
N SER A 771 -18.31 19.35 1.90
CA SER A 771 -19.56 19.91 2.42
C SER A 771 -19.54 20.07 3.95
N LEU A 772 -18.38 19.87 4.59
CA LEU A 772 -18.17 20.02 6.03
C LEU A 772 -17.74 21.45 6.38
N HIS A 773 -18.08 21.88 7.59
CA HIS A 773 -17.72 23.21 8.12
C HIS A 773 -16.55 23.16 9.08
N ALA A 774 -16.28 22.02 9.72
CA ALA A 774 -15.04 21.83 10.45
C ALA A 774 -13.87 21.71 9.47
N THR A 775 -12.90 22.62 9.57
CA THR A 775 -11.65 22.54 8.80
C THR A 775 -10.81 21.38 9.30
N THR A 776 -9.89 20.91 8.46
CA THR A 776 -8.96 19.84 8.82
C THR A 776 -8.14 20.20 10.06
N GLU A 777 -7.70 21.44 10.21
CA GLU A 777 -6.98 21.89 11.41
C GLU A 777 -7.84 21.82 12.67
N LYS A 778 -9.13 22.16 12.58
CA LYS A 778 -10.05 22.05 13.72
C LYS A 778 -10.29 20.60 14.11
N ILE A 779 -10.47 19.72 13.14
CA ILE A 779 -10.64 18.27 13.37
C ILE A 779 -9.39 17.70 14.03
N VAL A 780 -8.20 17.99 13.49
CA VAL A 780 -6.92 17.51 14.04
C VAL A 780 -6.76 18.01 15.48
N LYS A 781 -6.91 19.32 15.74
CA LYS A 781 -6.81 19.87 17.11
C LYS A 781 -7.81 19.24 18.08
N PHE A 782 -9.04 18.97 17.62
CA PHE A 782 -10.04 18.31 18.44
C PHE A 782 -9.61 16.89 18.82
N ILE A 783 -9.04 16.14 17.89
CA ILE A 783 -8.57 14.78 18.12
C ILE A 783 -7.30 14.78 18.97
N GLU A 784 -6.33 15.66 18.71
CA GLU A 784 -5.12 15.81 19.55
C GLU A 784 -5.48 16.11 21.01
N GLY A 785 -6.46 16.99 21.24
CA GLY A 785 -6.85 17.41 22.59
C GLY A 785 -7.67 16.38 23.36
N ASN A 786 -8.38 15.47 22.68
CA ASN A 786 -9.36 14.58 23.32
C ASN A 786 -9.08 13.08 23.13
N TYR A 787 -8.36 12.72 22.07
CA TYR A 787 -8.04 11.34 21.69
C TYR A 787 -6.64 11.24 21.04
N PRO A 788 -5.57 11.69 21.74
CA PRO A 788 -4.21 11.74 21.18
C PRO A 788 -3.69 10.38 20.72
N GLU A 789 -4.24 9.27 21.22
CA GLU A 789 -3.86 7.91 20.83
C GLU A 789 -4.18 7.55 19.36
N TYR A 790 -5.06 8.31 18.69
CA TYR A 790 -5.46 8.04 17.30
C TYR A 790 -4.71 8.86 16.25
N LEU A 791 -3.88 9.80 16.66
CA LEU A 791 -3.00 10.57 15.76
C LEU A 791 -1.58 10.06 15.85
#